data_AF-X8GXZ1-F1
#
_entry.id   AF-X8GXZ1-F1
#
_cell.length_a   1.000
_cell.length_b   1.000
_cell.length_c   1.000
_cell.angle_alpha   90.00
_cell.angle_beta   90.00
_cell.angle_gamma   90.00
#
_symmetry.space_group_name_H-M   'P 1'
#
loop_
_entity.id
_entity.type
_entity.pdbx_description
1 polymer ?
#
loop_
_entity_poly.entity_id
_entity_poly.type
_entity_poly.pdbx_seq_one_letter_code
_entity_poly.pdbx_strand_id
1 'polypeptide(L)'
;MVIAAEFSKDKPVPEKAAFLRRTYRGGYGLNTDSGKLAVWYADDGLHLSNGPAARYNKAAQVISWEDAATRIDAMLTDGSFMTNVELAETPGFEHSQLAQSLWYLFHDMSEQARDAGYLPSMAELSGGGYPDEIARLSERLENEDFRNGLTAEFESFTEAYSQDRELLRFHYHKPDEMLSALRDLNLPRRELSASMVTLPEISAFITEDEIDAAISGGSSFAGGKQRIYDFFLAPHTTKEKADFLKKEYGTGGRSHTLSGSSGSDESHEARGERFRKTNCAPVELSWQKVAKRIEALISDGHYLTPEKQSAYDAILEAREEPETTIEDYLPYNDVKAAYPDNIVLYQVGDFFEIYGEDARTASDLLEITLTSKTLPNIGRVAMCGFPVSEQERYIADLRDRYDVTVSALDEDTPSGRRTYTVLSIDHEAAQAIDAHEAEFGADGWRAFGGRGPLDPQNEGVDGLGIPERDGASGNGVTTPVSVRKEALRRKAEVENQQNNGTSIPPNCQKVSEFLYDFVCTYGEKKWGVSMYDGQTALIANYINPIIGDMDIQEITPRVVDKYIQTLQKTPCVSTKTRKAKDTFVSDKTIEKIIKLLRCAFKQAVRWELIGRNPFDNTVLPRTEYAKRDIWDAETIRKALDNCHDGKLYVAMNLAFACSMRMGEILGLAWRNVHIEDENIARDNAYVYIEQELTRASKRAIEMLGGKDIYHIFTPLMPNTSTCVILEKPKTDSSVRKIWLPKTLAYILREWRKSQNELKAFLGDEYQDFDLVIALPNGRPCEERIINKEFALLKEKAELPYVVFHSLRHSSTTYKLKLNHGDLKATQGDTGHAEIDMITKGYAHILDEDRKINAQKFESAFYTNANPDLRHVTAPPEPQAVQTVDLAALIEQLQQNPELANTLATLIAGSKGSN
;
A
#
# COMPACT_ATOMS: atom_id res chain seq x y z
N MET A 1 27.52 -6.87 6.86
CA MET A 1 27.21 -7.14 8.29
C MET A 1 26.82 -8.59 8.56
N VAL A 2 25.67 -9.10 8.08
CA VAL A 2 25.23 -10.51 8.30
C VAL A 2 26.35 -11.54 8.07
N ILE A 3 27.03 -11.45 6.93
CA ILE A 3 28.13 -12.37 6.58
C ILE A 3 29.33 -12.20 7.51
N ALA A 4 29.69 -10.97 7.86
CA ALA A 4 30.82 -10.70 8.74
C ALA A 4 30.56 -11.21 10.17
N ALA A 5 29.33 -11.07 10.66
CA ALA A 5 28.92 -11.63 11.96
C ALA A 5 29.12 -13.15 11.97
N GLU A 6 28.62 -13.84 10.95
CA GLU A 6 28.74 -15.29 10.86
C GLU A 6 30.18 -15.75 10.65
N PHE A 7 30.93 -15.09 9.76
CA PHE A 7 32.30 -15.48 9.42
C PHE A 7 33.32 -15.12 10.50
N SER A 8 32.97 -14.18 11.40
CA SER A 8 33.75 -13.88 12.60
C SER A 8 33.73 -15.04 13.60
N LYS A 9 32.68 -15.88 13.60
CA LYS A 9 32.58 -17.05 14.47
C LYS A 9 33.55 -18.12 14.00
N ASP A 10 34.17 -18.83 14.94
CA ASP A 10 35.11 -19.94 14.66
C ASP A 10 34.39 -21.18 14.11
N LYS A 11 33.84 -21.06 12.90
CA LYS A 11 33.12 -22.12 12.19
C LYS A 11 33.94 -22.66 11.02
N PRO A 12 33.88 -23.96 10.72
CA PRO A 12 34.58 -24.55 9.59
C PRO A 12 33.96 -24.07 8.26
N VAL A 13 34.76 -24.11 7.18
CA VAL A 13 34.35 -23.63 5.83
C VAL A 13 33.04 -24.28 5.34
N PRO A 14 32.78 -25.59 5.52
CA PRO A 14 31.52 -26.20 5.10
C PRO A 14 30.28 -25.60 5.79
N GLU A 15 30.38 -25.19 7.07
CA GLU A 15 29.27 -24.54 7.77
C GLU A 15 29.04 -23.11 7.27
N LYS A 16 30.12 -22.37 7.02
CA LYS A 16 30.07 -21.05 6.37
C LYS A 16 29.45 -21.14 4.97
N ALA A 17 29.80 -22.17 4.20
CA ALA A 17 29.24 -22.45 2.89
C ALA A 17 27.73 -22.77 2.95
N ALA A 18 27.32 -23.61 3.91
CA ALA A 18 25.91 -23.92 4.15
C ALA A 18 25.10 -22.66 4.55
N PHE A 19 25.70 -21.78 5.35
CA PHE A 19 25.11 -20.49 5.69
C PHE A 19 24.92 -19.59 4.45
N LEU A 20 25.93 -19.45 3.60
CA LEU A 20 25.83 -18.67 2.36
C LEU A 20 24.72 -19.22 1.45
N ARG A 21 24.64 -20.54 1.27
CA ARG A 21 23.60 -21.21 0.48
C ARG A 21 22.19 -20.95 1.01
N ARG A 22 22.01 -20.89 2.33
CA ARG A 22 20.73 -20.54 2.96
C ARG A 22 20.35 -19.08 2.71
N THR A 23 21.34 -18.19 2.77
CA THR A 23 21.19 -16.73 2.78
C THR A 23 20.94 -16.17 1.39
N TYR A 24 21.69 -16.65 0.40
CA TYR A 24 21.57 -16.19 -0.98
C TYR A 24 20.65 -17.11 -1.78
N ARG A 25 19.59 -16.55 -2.35
CA ARG A 25 18.61 -17.27 -3.17
C ARG A 25 18.26 -16.44 -4.41
N GLY A 26 17.85 -17.11 -5.48
CA GLY A 26 17.44 -16.45 -6.72
C GLY A 26 18.62 -15.87 -7.51
N GLY A 27 18.47 -14.65 -8.04
CA GLY A 27 19.46 -14.00 -8.90
C GLY A 27 19.84 -12.59 -8.50
N TYR A 28 20.99 -12.14 -9.01
CA TYR A 28 21.49 -10.77 -8.82
C TYR A 28 22.26 -10.29 -10.05
N GLY A 29 21.95 -9.09 -10.54
CA GLY A 29 22.55 -8.49 -11.73
C GLY A 29 23.41 -7.28 -11.38
N LEU A 30 24.62 -7.23 -11.95
CA LEU A 30 25.61 -6.18 -11.77
C LEU A 30 25.97 -5.54 -13.10
N ASN A 31 25.92 -4.21 -13.19
CA ASN A 31 26.52 -3.47 -14.31
C ASN A 31 27.98 -3.20 -13.97
N THR A 32 28.88 -3.67 -14.82
CA THR A 32 30.33 -3.49 -14.72
C THR A 32 30.84 -2.72 -15.95
N ASP A 33 32.07 -2.21 -15.90
CA ASP A 33 32.70 -1.51 -17.03
C ASP A 33 32.80 -2.40 -18.29
N SER A 34 32.88 -3.72 -18.12
CA SER A 34 32.93 -4.72 -19.19
C SER A 34 31.55 -5.22 -19.65
N GLY A 35 30.46 -4.71 -19.06
CA GLY A 35 29.08 -5.05 -19.42
C GLY A 35 28.25 -5.61 -18.26
N LYS A 36 27.16 -6.31 -18.58
CA LYS A 36 26.27 -6.92 -17.59
C LYS A 36 26.85 -8.24 -17.09
N LEU A 37 26.85 -8.44 -15.78
CA LEU A 37 27.18 -9.70 -15.13
C LEU A 37 25.94 -10.18 -14.35
N ALA A 38 25.46 -11.37 -14.66
CA ALA A 38 24.36 -12.01 -13.95
C ALA A 38 24.90 -13.14 -13.05
N VAL A 39 24.32 -13.24 -11.85
CA VAL A 39 24.58 -14.31 -10.89
C VAL A 39 23.28 -15.04 -10.60
N TRP A 40 23.30 -16.37 -10.59
CA TRP A 40 22.23 -17.19 -10.04
C TRP A 40 22.74 -18.05 -8.89
N TYR A 41 22.06 -18.00 -7.76
CA TYR A 41 22.39 -18.75 -6.55
C TYR A 41 21.64 -20.10 -6.57
N ALA A 42 22.35 -21.15 -6.99
CA ALA A 42 21.85 -22.51 -7.09
C ALA A 42 22.31 -23.38 -5.91
N ASP A 43 21.76 -24.59 -5.83
CA ASP A 43 22.09 -25.55 -4.79
C ASP A 43 23.55 -26.04 -4.86
N ASP A 44 24.12 -26.10 -6.06
CA ASP A 44 25.48 -26.52 -6.35
C ASP A 44 26.51 -25.38 -6.31
N GLY A 45 26.07 -24.12 -6.37
CA GLY A 45 26.96 -22.95 -6.26
C GLY A 45 26.43 -21.67 -6.88
N LEU A 46 27.32 -20.70 -7.08
CA LEU A 46 27.06 -19.43 -7.74
C LEU A 46 27.35 -19.57 -9.24
N HIS A 47 26.32 -19.46 -10.07
CA HIS A 47 26.45 -19.49 -11.52
C HIS A 47 26.63 -18.07 -12.02
N LEU A 48 27.77 -17.77 -12.64
CA LEU A 48 28.19 -16.45 -13.09
C LEU A 48 28.26 -16.39 -14.61
N SER A 49 27.61 -15.43 -15.23
CA SER A 49 27.58 -15.30 -16.69
C SER A 49 27.64 -13.85 -17.14
N ASN A 50 28.43 -13.59 -18.18
CA ASN A 50 28.41 -12.31 -18.88
C ASN A 50 27.11 -12.21 -19.69
N GLY A 51 26.27 -11.24 -19.34
CA GLY A 51 24.96 -11.04 -19.92
C GLY A 51 23.87 -10.85 -18.86
N PRO A 52 22.59 -10.90 -19.28
CA PRO A 52 21.46 -10.62 -18.40
C PRO A 52 20.89 -11.87 -17.70
N ALA A 53 21.44 -13.07 -17.98
CA ALA A 53 21.01 -14.36 -17.43
C ALA A 53 22.22 -15.26 -17.15
N ALA A 54 22.08 -16.13 -16.14
CA ALA A 54 23.11 -17.08 -15.71
C ALA A 54 22.56 -18.49 -15.44
N ARG A 55 21.31 -18.63 -14.98
CA ARG A 55 20.77 -19.90 -14.41
C ARG A 55 20.86 -21.10 -15.36
N TYR A 56 20.55 -20.90 -16.63
CA TYR A 56 20.53 -21.96 -17.65
C TYR A 56 21.64 -21.79 -18.70
N ASN A 57 22.57 -20.85 -18.48
CA ASN A 57 23.66 -20.64 -19.43
C ASN A 57 24.74 -21.70 -19.23
N LYS A 58 24.92 -22.60 -20.21
CA LYS A 58 25.96 -23.64 -20.18
C LYS A 58 27.39 -23.08 -20.14
N ALA A 59 27.58 -21.83 -20.55
CA ALA A 59 28.87 -21.13 -20.47
C ALA A 59 29.05 -20.37 -19.15
N ALA A 60 28.10 -20.46 -18.21
CA ALA A 60 28.24 -19.85 -16.89
C ALA A 60 29.38 -20.52 -16.11
N GLN A 61 30.19 -19.69 -15.46
CA GLN A 61 31.19 -20.15 -14.51
C GLN A 61 30.49 -20.51 -13.20
N VAL A 62 30.66 -21.74 -12.73
CA VAL A 62 30.11 -22.18 -11.44
C VAL A 62 31.19 -22.08 -10.37
N ILE A 63 30.92 -21.31 -9.30
CA ILE A 63 31.76 -21.24 -8.11
C ILE A 63 31.06 -22.01 -7.00
N SER A 64 31.73 -23.01 -6.42
CA SER A 64 31.16 -23.78 -5.32
C SER A 64 30.92 -22.89 -4.09
N TRP A 65 29.99 -23.27 -3.22
CA TRP A 65 29.75 -22.53 -1.97
C TRP A 65 30.97 -22.52 -1.04
N GLU A 66 31.81 -23.56 -1.08
CA GLU A 66 33.06 -23.65 -0.31
C GLU A 66 34.13 -22.70 -0.85
N ASP A 67 34.27 -22.60 -2.18
CA ASP A 67 35.18 -21.64 -2.80
C ASP A 67 34.73 -20.20 -2.54
N ALA A 68 33.41 -19.94 -2.60
CA ALA A 68 32.83 -18.65 -2.27
C ALA A 68 33.08 -18.28 -0.80
N ALA A 69 32.86 -19.21 0.12
CA ALA A 69 33.16 -19.01 1.54
C ALA A 69 34.66 -18.75 1.75
N THR A 70 35.54 -19.53 1.13
CA THR A 70 36.99 -19.33 1.22
C THR A 70 37.40 -17.95 0.71
N ARG A 71 36.82 -17.51 -0.42
CA ARG A 71 37.10 -16.19 -1.00
C ARG A 71 36.60 -15.06 -0.12
N ILE A 72 35.41 -15.18 0.46
CA ILE A 72 34.85 -14.20 1.40
C ILE A 72 35.68 -14.13 2.67
N ASP A 73 36.12 -15.27 3.23
CA ASP A 73 36.96 -15.30 4.42
C ASP A 73 38.32 -14.63 4.18
N ALA A 74 38.90 -14.83 2.99
CA ALA A 74 40.12 -14.14 2.57
C ALA A 74 39.91 -12.61 2.49
N MET A 75 38.81 -12.14 1.90
CA MET A 75 38.48 -10.70 1.80
C MET A 75 38.16 -10.07 3.17
N LEU A 76 37.62 -10.84 4.11
CA LEU A 76 37.42 -10.39 5.49
C LEU A 76 38.74 -10.31 6.26
N THR A 77 39.68 -11.21 5.95
CA THR A 77 41.00 -11.25 6.57
C THR A 77 41.92 -10.14 6.07
N ASP A 78 41.86 -9.83 4.76
CA ASP A 78 42.65 -8.73 4.16
C ASP A 78 41.99 -7.35 4.33
N GLY A 79 40.74 -7.31 4.81
CA GLY A 79 39.97 -6.09 5.10
C GLY A 79 39.33 -5.40 3.89
N SER A 80 39.27 -6.07 2.73
CA SER A 80 38.65 -5.57 1.51
C SER A 80 37.14 -5.82 1.39
N PHE A 81 36.53 -6.55 2.33
CA PHE A 81 35.13 -6.95 2.23
C PHE A 81 34.10 -5.86 2.60
N MET A 82 34.38 -5.04 3.61
CA MET A 82 33.42 -4.08 4.18
C MET A 82 34.10 -2.87 4.80
N THR A 83 33.33 -1.82 5.10
CA THR A 83 33.87 -0.58 5.69
C THR A 83 34.08 -0.70 7.20
N ASN A 84 34.92 0.19 7.76
CA ASN A 84 35.14 0.28 9.21
C ASN A 84 33.84 0.53 10.00
N VAL A 85 32.92 1.33 9.45
CA VAL A 85 31.64 1.64 10.09
C VAL A 85 30.77 0.39 10.19
N GLU A 86 30.56 -0.31 9.08
CA GLU A 86 29.75 -1.53 9.07
C GLU A 86 30.37 -2.63 9.94
N LEU A 87 31.70 -2.68 10.03
CA LEU A 87 32.38 -3.69 10.84
C LEU A 87 32.15 -3.42 12.33
N ALA A 88 32.24 -2.16 12.76
CA ALA A 88 31.95 -1.76 14.14
C ALA A 88 30.48 -2.01 14.54
N GLU A 89 29.54 -1.88 13.60
CA GLU A 89 28.10 -2.11 13.83
C GLU A 89 27.70 -3.58 13.82
N THR A 90 28.57 -4.48 13.33
CA THR A 90 28.22 -5.90 13.08
C THR A 90 27.71 -6.65 14.32
N PRO A 91 28.32 -6.54 15.52
CA PRO A 91 27.81 -7.23 16.72
C PRO A 91 26.41 -6.76 17.13
N GLY A 92 26.18 -5.45 17.19
CA GLY A 92 24.87 -4.88 17.55
C GLY A 92 23.78 -5.20 16.53
N PHE A 93 24.15 -5.29 15.25
CA PHE A 93 23.24 -5.69 14.18
C PHE A 93 22.76 -7.15 14.34
N GLU A 94 23.65 -8.07 14.68
CA GLU A 94 23.31 -9.48 14.92
C GLU A 94 22.35 -9.66 16.10
N HIS A 95 22.65 -9.02 17.24
CA HIS A 95 21.77 -9.04 18.41
C HIS A 95 20.38 -8.46 18.09
N SER A 96 20.34 -7.37 17.31
CA SER A 96 19.08 -6.73 16.95
C SER A 96 18.20 -7.59 16.05
N GLN A 97 18.77 -8.32 15.10
CA GLN A 97 18.01 -9.25 14.25
C GLN A 97 17.45 -10.43 15.05
N LEU A 98 18.28 -11.01 15.93
CA LEU A 98 17.85 -12.14 16.76
C LEU A 98 16.78 -11.71 17.77
N ALA A 99 16.98 -10.56 18.43
CA ALA A 99 16.01 -9.96 19.34
C ALA A 99 14.65 -9.73 18.66
N GLN A 100 14.64 -9.21 17.43
CA GLN A 100 13.40 -9.01 16.68
C GLN A 100 12.68 -10.35 16.40
N SER A 101 13.42 -11.38 15.98
CA SER A 101 12.86 -12.69 15.70
C SER A 101 12.27 -13.34 16.94
N LEU A 102 13.00 -13.29 18.06
CA LEU A 102 12.55 -13.79 19.38
C LEU A 102 11.31 -13.05 19.88
N TRP A 103 11.28 -11.73 19.69
CA TRP A 103 10.15 -10.90 20.09
C TRP A 103 8.87 -11.26 19.35
N TYR A 104 8.92 -11.40 18.02
CA TYR A 104 7.73 -11.79 17.24
C TYR A 104 7.22 -13.18 17.63
N LEU A 105 8.12 -14.15 17.80
CA LEU A 105 7.76 -15.49 18.22
C LEU A 105 7.06 -15.48 19.59
N PHE A 106 7.65 -14.78 20.57
CA PHE A 106 7.08 -14.67 21.92
C PHE A 106 5.68 -14.05 21.90
N HIS A 107 5.46 -13.02 21.07
CA HIS A 107 4.16 -12.36 20.96
C HIS A 107 3.11 -13.17 20.19
N ASP A 108 3.54 -14.11 19.35
CA ASP A 108 2.67 -15.02 18.59
C ASP A 108 2.37 -16.35 19.33
N MET A 109 2.84 -16.51 20.57
CA MET A 109 2.51 -17.65 21.42
C MET A 109 1.00 -17.74 21.73
N SER A 110 0.47 -18.97 21.74
CA SER A 110 -0.91 -19.26 22.12
C SER A 110 -1.15 -19.01 23.61
N GLU A 111 -2.43 -18.92 24.03
CA GLU A 111 -2.77 -18.78 25.46
C GLU A 111 -2.23 -19.94 26.29
N GLN A 112 -2.31 -21.18 25.78
CA GLN A 112 -1.74 -22.38 26.40
C GLN A 112 -0.22 -22.25 26.63
N ALA A 113 0.52 -21.74 25.66
CA ALA A 113 1.97 -21.54 25.79
C ALA A 113 2.32 -20.44 26.81
N ARG A 114 1.50 -19.38 26.90
CA ARG A 114 1.67 -18.31 27.89
C ARG A 114 1.34 -18.77 29.31
N ASP A 115 0.27 -19.54 29.48
CA ASP A 115 -0.15 -20.10 30.77
C ASP A 115 0.86 -21.12 31.30
N ALA A 116 1.50 -21.88 30.41
CA ALA A 116 2.59 -22.78 30.74
C ALA A 116 3.90 -22.07 31.14
N GLY A 117 3.99 -20.75 30.93
CA GLY A 117 5.12 -19.92 31.36
C GLY A 117 6.40 -20.13 30.55
N TYR A 118 6.30 -20.47 29.26
CA TYR A 118 7.48 -20.58 28.39
C TYR A 118 8.17 -19.23 28.19
N LEU A 119 9.51 -19.27 28.10
CA LEU A 119 10.39 -18.10 27.89
C LEU A 119 10.24 -17.00 28.98
N PRO A 120 10.43 -17.32 30.28
CA PRO A 120 10.30 -16.33 31.36
C PRO A 120 11.26 -15.14 31.21
N SER A 121 12.48 -15.34 30.67
CA SER A 121 13.42 -14.25 30.39
C SER A 121 12.85 -13.22 29.40
N MET A 122 11.96 -13.64 28.50
CA MET A 122 11.26 -12.74 27.56
C MET A 122 10.09 -12.03 28.24
N ALA A 123 9.36 -12.71 29.13
CA ALA A 123 8.27 -12.13 29.89
C ALA A 123 8.74 -11.00 30.83
N GLU A 124 9.91 -11.14 31.44
CA GLU A 124 10.53 -10.11 32.30
C GLU A 124 10.91 -8.84 31.53
N LEU A 125 11.07 -8.91 30.22
CA LEU A 125 11.42 -7.77 29.36
C LEU A 125 10.21 -7.01 28.84
N SER A 126 8.99 -7.46 29.17
CA SER A 126 7.73 -6.84 28.74
C SER A 126 7.54 -5.43 29.31
N GLY A 127 7.04 -4.51 28.48
CA GLY A 127 6.71 -3.12 28.84
C GLY A 127 7.16 -2.11 27.79
N GLY A 128 6.23 -1.41 27.13
CA GLY A 128 6.55 -0.38 26.13
C GLY A 128 6.50 -0.86 24.67
N GLY A 129 6.40 -2.17 24.41
CA GLY A 129 6.12 -2.73 23.08
C GLY A 129 7.23 -2.50 22.04
N TYR A 130 6.88 -2.64 20.76
CA TYR A 130 7.78 -2.36 19.65
C TYR A 130 7.98 -0.85 19.45
N PRO A 131 9.23 -0.34 19.34
CA PRO A 131 10.51 -1.05 19.20
C PRO A 131 11.32 -1.19 20.51
N ASP A 132 10.82 -0.68 21.63
CA ASP A 132 11.58 -0.53 22.88
C ASP A 132 11.95 -1.88 23.51
N GLU A 133 11.06 -2.88 23.44
CA GLU A 133 11.32 -4.24 23.92
C GLU A 133 12.42 -4.95 23.13
N ILE A 134 12.50 -4.71 21.82
CA ILE A 134 13.55 -5.26 20.96
C ILE A 134 14.90 -4.63 21.30
N ALA A 135 14.94 -3.31 21.54
CA ALA A 135 16.16 -2.62 21.91
C ALA A 135 16.73 -3.16 23.23
N ARG A 136 15.87 -3.34 24.25
CA ARG A 136 16.28 -3.93 25.54
C ARG A 136 16.71 -5.38 25.41
N LEU A 137 16.01 -6.18 24.61
CA LEU A 137 16.40 -7.57 24.37
C LEU A 137 17.75 -7.64 23.63
N SER A 138 17.99 -6.77 22.65
CA SER A 138 19.26 -6.68 21.93
C SER A 138 20.42 -6.34 22.87
N GLU A 139 20.23 -5.38 23.79
CA GLU A 139 21.21 -5.02 24.83
C GLU A 139 21.46 -6.19 25.80
N ARG A 140 20.40 -6.88 26.25
CA ARG A 140 20.51 -8.04 27.15
C ARG A 140 21.25 -9.21 26.51
N LEU A 141 21.13 -9.40 25.19
CA LEU A 141 21.87 -10.44 24.45
C LEU A 141 23.39 -10.21 24.47
N GLU A 142 23.90 -9.04 24.85
CA GLU A 142 25.34 -8.83 25.07
C GLU A 142 25.87 -9.59 26.31
N ASN A 143 25.00 -9.88 27.27
CA ASN A 143 25.35 -10.58 28.50
C ASN A 143 25.33 -12.11 28.31
N GLU A 144 26.45 -12.78 28.59
CA GLU A 144 26.61 -14.22 28.41
C GLU A 144 25.70 -15.07 29.31
N ASP A 145 25.54 -14.68 30.59
CA ASP A 145 24.66 -15.40 31.53
C ASP A 145 23.21 -15.36 31.06
N PHE A 146 22.77 -14.20 30.56
CA PHE A 146 21.44 -14.04 29.98
C PHE A 146 21.26 -14.89 28.72
N ARG A 147 22.25 -14.90 27.81
CA ARG A 147 22.20 -15.76 26.61
C ARG A 147 22.09 -17.23 26.97
N ASN A 148 22.85 -17.69 27.95
CA ASN A 148 22.83 -19.09 28.40
C ASN A 148 21.46 -19.45 29.02
N GLY A 149 20.91 -18.58 29.88
CA GLY A 149 19.57 -18.77 30.44
C GLY A 149 18.49 -18.82 29.37
N LEU A 150 18.46 -17.83 28.48
CA LEU A 150 17.49 -17.76 27.38
C LEU A 150 17.62 -18.95 26.41
N THR A 151 18.84 -19.42 26.14
CA THR A 151 19.08 -20.61 25.29
C THR A 151 18.42 -21.84 25.91
N ALA A 152 18.62 -22.08 27.21
CA ALA A 152 18.02 -23.22 27.91
C ALA A 152 16.47 -23.16 27.92
N GLU A 153 15.90 -21.97 28.13
CA GLU A 153 14.46 -21.75 28.03
C GLU A 153 13.93 -22.05 26.61
N PHE A 154 14.67 -21.60 25.60
CA PHE A 154 14.28 -21.75 24.20
C PHE A 154 14.43 -23.18 23.68
N GLU A 155 15.39 -23.96 24.21
CA GLU A 155 15.52 -25.40 23.99
C GLU A 155 14.27 -26.14 24.47
N SER A 156 13.83 -25.87 25.70
CA SER A 156 12.62 -26.47 26.26
C SER A 156 11.39 -26.12 25.44
N PHE A 157 11.27 -24.87 24.98
CA PHE A 157 10.17 -24.44 24.12
C PHE A 157 10.20 -25.13 22.75
N THR A 158 11.36 -25.25 22.12
CA THR A 158 11.49 -25.86 20.78
C THR A 158 11.19 -27.36 20.83
N GLU A 159 11.59 -28.06 21.90
CA GLU A 159 11.21 -29.46 22.12
C GLU A 159 9.68 -29.59 22.28
N ALA A 160 9.05 -28.74 23.10
CA ALA A 160 7.60 -28.73 23.27
C ALA A 160 6.87 -28.43 21.95
N TYR A 161 7.34 -27.44 21.17
CA TYR A 161 6.76 -27.07 19.87
C TYR A 161 6.89 -28.16 18.80
N SER A 162 7.93 -29.00 18.89
CA SER A 162 8.08 -30.16 18.00
C SER A 162 7.01 -31.23 18.24
N GLN A 163 6.49 -31.32 19.48
CA GLN A 163 5.45 -32.25 19.89
C GLN A 163 4.05 -31.66 19.72
N ASP A 164 3.89 -30.36 19.97
CA ASP A 164 2.63 -29.63 19.85
C ASP A 164 2.84 -28.34 19.03
N ARG A 165 2.36 -28.37 17.78
CA ARG A 165 2.44 -27.21 16.88
C ARG A 165 1.47 -26.09 17.27
N GLU A 166 0.45 -26.33 18.10
CA GLU A 166 -0.55 -25.33 18.51
C GLU A 166 -0.02 -24.32 19.54
N LEU A 167 1.20 -24.51 20.04
CA LEU A 167 1.87 -23.55 20.94
C LEU A 167 2.15 -22.19 20.28
N LEU A 168 2.15 -22.11 18.94
CA LEU A 168 2.25 -20.86 18.19
C LEU A 168 0.99 -20.64 17.33
N ARG A 169 0.48 -19.40 17.34
CA ARG A 169 -0.65 -18.99 16.49
C ARG A 169 -0.32 -19.03 15.00
N PHE A 170 0.94 -18.80 14.65
CA PHE A 170 1.44 -18.80 13.27
C PHE A 170 2.68 -19.68 13.13
N HIS A 171 2.71 -20.55 12.13
CA HIS A 171 3.78 -21.54 11.94
C HIS A 171 4.88 -21.13 10.94
N TYR A 172 4.95 -19.84 10.56
CA TYR A 172 6.03 -19.33 9.71
C TYR A 172 7.34 -19.09 10.47
N HIS A 173 7.29 -19.07 11.80
CA HIS A 173 8.47 -18.96 12.65
C HIS A 173 9.36 -20.17 12.51
N LYS A 174 10.68 -19.98 12.70
CA LYS A 174 11.68 -21.04 12.59
C LYS A 174 12.47 -21.21 13.89
N PRO A 175 11.88 -21.85 14.92
CA PRO A 175 12.52 -21.99 16.23
C PRO A 175 13.90 -22.66 16.16
N ASP A 176 14.09 -23.68 15.33
CA ASP A 176 15.38 -24.36 15.19
C ASP A 176 16.49 -23.42 14.69
N GLU A 177 16.18 -22.52 13.73
CA GLU A 177 17.14 -21.53 13.23
C GLU A 177 17.46 -20.47 14.30
N MET A 178 16.47 -20.06 15.08
CA MET A 178 16.62 -19.09 16.17
C MET A 178 17.42 -19.66 17.34
N LEU A 179 17.18 -20.92 17.69
CA LEU A 179 17.95 -21.64 18.71
C LEU A 179 19.42 -21.80 18.30
N SER A 180 19.66 -22.16 17.04
CA SER A 180 21.03 -22.20 16.49
C SER A 180 21.69 -20.82 16.58
N ALA A 181 20.99 -19.75 16.23
CA ALA A 181 21.53 -18.39 16.31
C ALA A 181 21.85 -17.97 17.75
N LEU A 182 21.01 -18.33 18.73
CA LEU A 182 21.28 -18.10 20.15
C LEU A 182 22.56 -18.81 20.62
N ARG A 183 22.73 -20.08 20.25
CA ARG A 183 23.95 -20.85 20.56
C ARG A 183 25.19 -20.24 19.89
N ASP A 184 25.04 -19.80 18.65
CA ASP A 184 26.13 -19.22 17.86
C ASP A 184 26.67 -17.90 18.45
N LEU A 185 25.87 -17.17 19.23
CA LEU A 185 26.34 -15.95 19.91
C LEU A 185 27.43 -16.22 20.95
N ASN A 186 27.51 -17.46 21.47
CA ASN A 186 28.51 -17.88 22.45
C ASN A 186 29.79 -18.44 21.81
N LEU A 187 29.85 -18.55 20.49
CA LEU A 187 31.06 -19.03 19.81
C LEU A 187 32.18 -17.99 19.90
N PRO A 188 33.46 -18.42 20.05
CA PRO A 188 34.58 -17.50 20.01
C PRO A 188 34.66 -16.80 18.65
N ARG A 189 35.05 -15.52 18.68
CA ARG A 189 35.10 -14.68 17.49
C ARG A 189 36.52 -14.26 17.15
N ARG A 190 36.88 -14.36 15.88
CA ARG A 190 38.11 -13.82 15.32
C ARG A 190 37.96 -12.30 15.14
N GLU A 191 38.98 -11.55 15.55
CA GLU A 191 39.06 -10.12 15.23
C GLU A 191 39.21 -9.94 13.71
N LEU A 192 38.33 -9.13 13.13
CA LEU A 192 38.38 -8.76 11.72
C LEU A 192 38.88 -7.31 11.63
N SER A 193 39.54 -6.98 10.53
CA SER A 193 39.98 -5.61 10.22
C SER A 193 39.35 -5.16 8.91
N ALA A 194 39.08 -3.85 8.77
CA ALA A 194 38.63 -3.27 7.51
C ALA A 194 39.61 -2.20 7.03
N SER A 195 39.98 -2.26 5.75
CA SER A 195 40.80 -1.25 5.08
C SER A 195 40.00 -0.41 4.10
N MET A 196 38.74 -0.77 3.86
CA MET A 196 37.88 -0.10 2.90
C MET A 196 37.25 1.17 3.51
N VAL A 197 37.43 2.30 2.84
CA VAL A 197 36.94 3.62 3.30
C VAL A 197 35.49 3.87 2.88
N THR A 198 35.12 3.46 1.66
CA THR A 198 33.77 3.63 1.10
C THR A 198 33.38 2.40 0.31
N LEU A 199 32.11 1.98 0.39
CA LEU A 199 31.56 0.95 -0.48
C LEU A 199 31.59 1.44 -1.95
N PRO A 200 31.96 0.58 -2.91
CA PRO A 200 31.80 0.92 -4.31
C PRO A 200 30.32 1.12 -4.64
N GLU A 201 30.00 2.18 -5.41
CA GLU A 201 28.65 2.35 -5.93
C GLU A 201 28.37 1.27 -6.97
N ILE A 202 27.46 0.36 -6.63
CA ILE A 202 27.06 -0.75 -7.48
C ILE A 202 25.79 -0.36 -8.23
N SER A 203 25.86 -0.32 -9.56
CA SER A 203 24.68 -0.24 -10.41
C SER A 203 24.12 -1.64 -10.66
N ALA A 204 23.00 -1.98 -10.02
CA ALA A 204 22.36 -3.28 -10.15
C ALA A 204 21.24 -3.30 -11.21
N PHE A 205 20.88 -4.49 -11.69
CA PHE A 205 19.72 -4.70 -12.57
C PHE A 205 18.97 -5.99 -12.22
N ILE A 206 17.69 -6.06 -12.59
CA ILE A 206 16.87 -7.27 -12.43
C ILE A 206 17.24 -8.26 -13.53
N THR A 207 17.72 -9.46 -13.17
CA THR A 207 18.14 -10.44 -14.19
C THR A 207 16.94 -11.07 -14.88
N GLU A 208 17.18 -11.57 -16.09
CA GLU A 208 16.19 -12.31 -16.87
C GLU A 208 15.78 -13.60 -16.13
N ASP A 209 16.71 -14.23 -15.39
CA ASP A 209 16.40 -15.42 -14.57
C ASP A 209 15.42 -15.11 -13.43
N GLU A 210 15.54 -13.92 -12.81
CA GLU A 210 14.61 -13.49 -11.76
C GLU A 210 13.20 -13.26 -12.31
N ILE A 211 13.11 -12.67 -13.50
CA ILE A 211 11.83 -12.47 -14.20
C ILE A 211 11.23 -13.82 -14.60
N ASP A 212 12.03 -14.75 -15.12
CA ASP A 212 11.56 -16.10 -15.48
C ASP A 212 11.07 -16.88 -14.27
N ALA A 213 11.79 -16.80 -13.15
CA ALA A 213 11.37 -17.42 -11.90
C ALA A 213 10.03 -16.84 -11.42
N ALA A 214 9.84 -15.52 -11.49
CA ALA A 214 8.59 -14.86 -11.11
C ALA A 214 7.42 -15.29 -11.99
N ILE A 215 7.58 -15.23 -13.31
CA ILE A 215 6.54 -15.60 -14.29
C ILE A 215 6.18 -17.08 -14.18
N SER A 216 7.16 -17.95 -13.96
CA SER A 216 6.92 -19.39 -13.76
C SER A 216 6.13 -19.69 -12.47
N GLY A 217 5.97 -18.72 -11.57
CA GLY A 217 5.19 -18.85 -10.33
C GLY A 217 3.67 -18.99 -10.54
N GLY A 218 3.18 -18.66 -11.75
CA GLY A 218 1.76 -18.71 -12.11
C GLY A 218 0.92 -17.58 -11.49
N SER A 219 -0.35 -17.53 -11.86
CA SER A 219 -1.31 -16.53 -11.37
C SER A 219 -1.69 -16.77 -9.90
N SER A 220 -2.33 -15.77 -9.28
CA SER A 220 -2.81 -15.83 -7.89
C SER A 220 -4.03 -16.74 -7.69
N PHE A 221 -4.65 -17.22 -8.77
CA PHE A 221 -5.77 -18.15 -8.70
C PHE A 221 -5.28 -19.57 -8.40
N ALA A 222 -6.05 -20.33 -7.60
CA ALA A 222 -5.71 -21.71 -7.25
C ALA A 222 -5.49 -22.56 -8.50
N GLY A 223 -4.34 -23.25 -8.64
CA GLY A 223 -4.00 -24.02 -9.84
C GLY A 223 -3.62 -23.19 -11.07
N GLY A 224 -3.39 -21.88 -10.92
CA GLY A 224 -3.07 -20.96 -12.03
C GLY A 224 -1.85 -21.38 -12.85
N LYS A 225 -0.81 -21.90 -12.19
CA LYS A 225 0.37 -22.44 -12.88
C LYS A 225 0.03 -23.60 -13.82
N GLN A 226 -0.84 -24.52 -13.42
CA GLN A 226 -1.31 -25.60 -14.31
C GLN A 226 -2.20 -25.06 -15.43
N ARG A 227 -3.18 -24.20 -15.13
CA ARG A 227 -4.04 -23.63 -16.19
C ARG A 227 -3.26 -22.90 -17.27
N ILE A 228 -2.25 -22.13 -16.89
CA ILE A 228 -1.37 -21.44 -17.84
C ILE A 228 -0.59 -22.46 -18.67
N TYR A 229 -0.04 -23.50 -18.04
CA TYR A 229 0.68 -24.55 -18.75
C TYR A 229 -0.22 -25.27 -19.77
N ASP A 230 -1.39 -25.74 -19.34
CA ASP A 230 -2.36 -26.46 -20.16
C ASP A 230 -2.83 -25.62 -21.36
N PHE A 231 -3.13 -24.34 -21.11
CA PHE A 231 -3.52 -23.40 -22.15
C PHE A 231 -2.39 -23.16 -23.17
N PHE A 232 -1.13 -23.20 -22.73
CA PHE A 232 0.00 -22.94 -23.62
C PHE A 232 0.44 -24.17 -24.44
N LEU A 233 0.06 -25.38 -24.03
CA LEU A 233 0.23 -26.61 -24.80
C LEU A 233 -0.73 -26.69 -26.00
N ALA A 234 -1.92 -26.09 -25.89
CA ALA A 234 -2.87 -26.01 -27.00
C ALA A 234 -2.43 -25.00 -28.08
N PRO A 235 -2.77 -25.26 -29.37
CA PRO A 235 -2.37 -24.39 -30.47
C PRO A 235 -3.15 -23.05 -30.43
N HIS A 236 -2.51 -22.02 -29.88
CA HIS A 236 -3.05 -20.66 -29.80
C HIS A 236 -2.08 -19.62 -30.37
N THR A 237 -2.62 -18.53 -30.89
CA THR A 237 -1.82 -17.38 -31.34
C THR A 237 -1.22 -16.64 -30.15
N THR A 238 -0.10 -15.93 -30.35
CA THR A 238 0.52 -15.11 -29.28
C THR A 238 -0.45 -14.06 -28.72
N LYS A 239 -1.42 -13.59 -29.52
CA LYS A 239 -2.43 -12.64 -29.07
C LYS A 239 -3.45 -13.31 -28.13
N GLU A 240 -3.94 -14.50 -28.48
CA GLU A 240 -4.85 -15.27 -27.62
C GLU A 240 -4.17 -15.66 -26.31
N LYS A 241 -2.90 -16.10 -26.36
CA LYS A 241 -2.08 -16.36 -25.18
C LYS A 241 -1.93 -15.11 -24.29
N ALA A 242 -1.67 -13.94 -24.88
CA ALA A 242 -1.56 -12.69 -24.13
C ALA A 242 -2.90 -12.22 -23.52
N ASP A 243 -4.01 -12.37 -24.26
CA ASP A 243 -5.35 -12.02 -23.78
C ASP A 243 -5.82 -12.97 -22.67
N PHE A 244 -5.45 -14.26 -22.76
CA PHE A 244 -5.65 -15.25 -21.69
C PHE A 244 -4.88 -14.84 -20.43
N LEU A 245 -3.58 -14.60 -20.52
CA LEU A 245 -2.76 -14.18 -19.37
C LEU A 245 -3.32 -12.90 -18.71
N LYS A 246 -3.75 -11.92 -19.52
CA LYS A 246 -4.34 -10.69 -19.00
C LYS A 246 -5.60 -10.94 -18.17
N LYS A 247 -6.43 -11.91 -18.55
CA LYS A 247 -7.62 -12.31 -17.79
C LYS A 247 -7.25 -13.15 -16.56
N GLU A 248 -6.31 -14.08 -16.74
CA GLU A 248 -5.84 -15.03 -15.73
C GLU A 248 -5.05 -14.35 -14.60
N TYR A 249 -4.35 -13.24 -14.86
CA TYR A 249 -3.65 -12.47 -13.82
C TYR A 249 -4.47 -11.29 -13.30
N GLY A 250 -5.35 -10.69 -14.13
CA GLY A 250 -6.18 -9.55 -13.73
C GLY A 250 -5.38 -8.29 -13.39
N THR A 251 -5.89 -7.50 -12.44
CA THR A 251 -5.14 -6.36 -11.85
C THR A 251 -4.78 -6.72 -10.41
N GLY A 252 -3.49 -6.78 -10.11
CA GLY A 252 -2.99 -7.35 -8.86
C GLY A 252 -1.49 -7.17 -8.70
N GLY A 253 -0.91 -7.87 -7.74
CA GLY A 253 0.53 -7.87 -7.53
C GLY A 253 0.95 -8.77 -6.38
N ARG A 254 2.26 -9.01 -6.29
CA ARG A 254 2.91 -9.85 -5.29
C ARG A 254 4.10 -9.08 -4.73
N SER A 255 4.30 -9.15 -3.41
CA SER A 255 5.51 -8.61 -2.76
C SER A 255 6.51 -9.73 -2.54
N HIS A 256 7.80 -9.36 -2.43
CA HIS A 256 8.94 -10.28 -2.29
C HIS A 256 9.11 -11.23 -3.49
N THR A 257 8.69 -10.82 -4.69
CA THR A 257 8.65 -11.69 -5.88
C THR A 257 10.04 -12.00 -6.45
N LEU A 258 10.94 -11.03 -6.47
CA LEU A 258 12.25 -11.18 -7.12
C LEU A 258 13.28 -11.66 -6.09
N SER A 259 13.63 -12.96 -6.18
CA SER A 259 14.61 -13.61 -5.31
C SER A 259 14.26 -13.56 -3.81
N GLY A 260 12.99 -13.35 -3.46
CA GLY A 260 12.55 -13.23 -2.06
C GLY A 260 13.02 -11.95 -1.37
N SER A 261 13.55 -10.96 -2.11
CA SER A 261 14.17 -9.76 -1.53
C SER A 261 13.12 -8.79 -0.96
N SER A 262 13.38 -8.28 0.26
CA SER A 262 12.61 -7.19 0.87
C SER A 262 12.70 -5.92 0.02
N GLY A 263 11.54 -5.40 -0.40
CA GLY A 263 11.48 -4.29 -1.37
C GLY A 263 11.55 -4.71 -2.83
N SER A 264 11.33 -6.00 -3.14
CA SER A 264 10.95 -6.45 -4.48
C SER A 264 9.44 -6.64 -4.59
N ASP A 265 8.89 -6.31 -5.75
CA ASP A 265 7.47 -6.53 -6.03
C ASP A 265 7.21 -6.72 -7.53
N GLU A 266 6.09 -7.38 -7.80
CA GLU A 266 5.51 -7.57 -9.11
C GLU A 266 4.12 -6.97 -9.12
N SER A 267 3.79 -6.20 -10.15
CA SER A 267 2.47 -5.60 -10.36
C SER A 267 1.91 -6.02 -11.71
N HIS A 268 0.65 -6.47 -11.73
CA HIS A 268 -0.11 -6.84 -12.93
C HIS A 268 -0.99 -5.67 -13.35
N GLU A 269 -0.75 -5.14 -14.53
CA GLU A 269 -1.48 -4.00 -15.09
C GLU A 269 -2.17 -4.38 -16.41
N ALA A 270 -3.12 -3.54 -16.85
CA ALA A 270 -3.85 -3.76 -18.10
C ALA A 270 -2.94 -3.83 -19.36
N ARG A 271 -1.71 -3.32 -19.26
CA ARG A 271 -0.70 -3.30 -20.33
C ARG A 271 0.31 -4.45 -20.24
N GLY A 272 0.46 -5.09 -19.09
CA GLY A 272 1.47 -6.14 -18.86
C GLY A 272 1.90 -6.26 -17.40
N GLU A 273 3.09 -6.82 -17.19
CA GLU A 273 3.68 -7.02 -15.87
C GLU A 273 4.82 -6.03 -15.61
N ARG A 274 4.91 -5.57 -14.37
CA ARG A 274 5.94 -4.64 -13.91
C ARG A 274 6.68 -5.22 -12.71
N PHE A 275 8.00 -5.28 -12.82
CA PHE A 275 8.91 -5.80 -11.80
C PHE A 275 9.72 -4.65 -11.18
N ARG A 276 9.79 -4.61 -9.86
CA ARG A 276 10.60 -3.66 -9.09
C ARG A 276 11.47 -4.39 -8.08
N LYS A 277 12.70 -3.90 -7.90
CA LYS A 277 13.66 -4.35 -6.89
C LYS A 277 14.44 -3.14 -6.40
N THR A 278 14.66 -3.04 -5.09
CA THR A 278 15.48 -1.96 -4.49
C THR A 278 16.82 -1.83 -5.21
N ASN A 279 17.23 -0.58 -5.48
CA ASN A 279 18.47 -0.24 -6.20
C ASN A 279 18.57 -0.75 -7.65
N CYS A 280 17.47 -1.18 -8.26
CA CYS A 280 17.39 -1.53 -9.68
C CYS A 280 16.38 -0.64 -10.42
N ALA A 281 16.62 -0.41 -11.71
CA ALA A 281 15.59 0.18 -12.58
C ALA A 281 14.39 -0.79 -12.75
N PRO A 282 13.14 -0.29 -12.77
CA PRO A 282 11.97 -1.12 -12.97
C PRO A 282 11.95 -1.73 -14.39
N VAL A 283 11.45 -2.96 -14.50
CA VAL A 283 11.28 -3.66 -15.78
C VAL A 283 9.79 -3.80 -16.08
N GLU A 284 9.37 -3.39 -17.28
CA GLU A 284 7.98 -3.47 -17.76
C GLU A 284 7.90 -4.36 -19.00
N LEU A 285 7.10 -5.41 -18.92
CA LEU A 285 6.88 -6.37 -20.01
C LEU A 285 5.42 -6.31 -20.44
N SER A 286 5.16 -6.19 -21.75
CA SER A 286 3.79 -6.32 -22.26
C SER A 286 3.31 -7.76 -22.19
N TRP A 287 1.99 -7.99 -22.12
CA TRP A 287 1.42 -9.34 -22.10
C TRP A 287 1.87 -10.23 -23.28
N GLN A 288 2.15 -9.63 -24.44
CA GLN A 288 2.74 -10.36 -25.58
C GLN A 288 4.19 -10.82 -25.32
N LYS A 289 5.00 -10.01 -24.64
CA LYS A 289 6.36 -10.40 -24.24
C LYS A 289 6.33 -11.47 -23.16
N VAL A 290 5.42 -11.35 -22.18
CA VAL A 290 5.21 -12.36 -21.14
C VAL A 290 4.78 -13.70 -21.76
N ALA A 291 3.82 -13.68 -22.69
CA ALA A 291 3.40 -14.88 -23.42
C ALA A 291 4.55 -15.55 -24.18
N LYS A 292 5.35 -14.80 -24.93
CA LYS A 292 6.53 -15.34 -25.64
C LYS A 292 7.56 -15.95 -24.68
N ARG A 293 7.70 -15.36 -23.50
CA ARG A 293 8.64 -15.82 -22.47
C ARG A 293 8.17 -17.11 -21.81
N ILE A 294 6.89 -17.23 -21.48
CA ILE A 294 6.28 -18.48 -21.02
C ILE A 294 6.41 -19.58 -22.09
N GLU A 295 6.16 -19.25 -23.35
CA GLU A 295 6.29 -20.20 -24.47
C GLU A 295 7.73 -20.74 -24.59
N ALA A 296 8.73 -19.86 -24.48
CA ALA A 296 10.13 -20.28 -24.44
C ALA A 296 10.43 -21.17 -23.23
N LEU A 297 9.99 -20.77 -22.02
CA LEU A 297 10.17 -21.58 -20.81
C LEU A 297 9.52 -22.96 -20.89
N ILE A 298 8.36 -23.07 -21.53
CA ILE A 298 7.69 -24.36 -21.74
C ILE A 298 8.46 -25.20 -22.76
N SER A 299 8.85 -24.60 -23.89
CA SER A 299 9.63 -25.27 -24.94
C SER A 299 10.97 -25.80 -24.42
N ASP A 300 11.62 -25.04 -23.52
CA ASP A 300 12.90 -25.40 -22.92
C ASP A 300 12.76 -26.33 -21.70
N GLY A 301 11.54 -26.68 -21.28
CA GLY A 301 11.28 -27.55 -20.12
C GLY A 301 11.62 -26.89 -18.78
N HIS A 302 11.53 -25.57 -18.69
CA HIS A 302 11.90 -24.76 -17.52
C HIS A 302 10.72 -24.09 -16.82
N TYR A 303 9.49 -24.24 -17.33
CA TYR A 303 8.29 -23.66 -16.73
C TYR A 303 7.78 -24.45 -15.51
N LEU A 304 7.77 -25.78 -15.60
CA LEU A 304 7.47 -26.69 -14.47
C LEU A 304 8.79 -27.17 -13.84
N THR A 305 8.79 -27.45 -12.53
CA THR A 305 9.96 -28.11 -11.93
C THR A 305 10.01 -29.56 -12.39
N PRO A 306 11.18 -30.21 -12.46
CA PRO A 306 11.28 -31.61 -12.85
C PRO A 306 10.34 -32.53 -12.06
N GLU A 307 10.17 -32.33 -10.74
CA GLU A 307 9.23 -33.15 -9.96
C GLU A 307 7.77 -32.89 -10.35
N LYS A 308 7.40 -31.63 -10.62
CA LYS A 308 6.04 -31.28 -11.04
C LYS A 308 5.77 -31.70 -12.48
N GLN A 309 6.79 -31.65 -13.32
CA GLN A 309 6.75 -32.12 -14.70
C GLN A 309 6.62 -33.64 -14.69
N SER A 310 7.47 -34.39 -13.97
CA SER A 310 7.30 -35.83 -13.81
C SER A 310 5.99 -36.23 -13.13
N ALA A 311 5.45 -35.45 -12.19
CA ALA A 311 4.13 -35.71 -11.61
C ALA A 311 3.00 -35.43 -12.62
N TYR A 312 3.15 -34.40 -13.45
CA TYR A 312 2.19 -34.05 -14.49
C TYR A 312 2.25 -35.03 -15.67
N ASP A 313 3.46 -35.39 -16.10
CA ASP A 313 3.76 -36.42 -17.08
C ASP A 313 3.32 -37.78 -16.54
N ALA A 314 3.48 -38.10 -15.26
CA ALA A 314 2.89 -39.31 -14.67
C ALA A 314 1.36 -39.25 -14.60
N ILE A 315 0.73 -38.07 -14.47
CA ILE A 315 -0.72 -37.90 -14.58
C ILE A 315 -1.17 -38.06 -16.04
N LEU A 316 -0.38 -37.62 -17.02
CA LEU A 316 -0.63 -37.77 -18.44
C LEU A 316 -0.32 -39.18 -18.96
N GLU A 317 0.75 -39.81 -18.49
CA GLU A 317 1.13 -41.21 -18.75
C GLU A 317 0.20 -42.16 -17.98
N ALA A 318 -0.28 -41.83 -16.78
CA ALA A 318 -1.40 -42.55 -16.16
C ALA A 318 -2.72 -42.34 -16.92
N ARG A 319 -2.82 -41.29 -17.76
CA ARG A 319 -3.90 -41.13 -18.75
C ARG A 319 -3.59 -41.84 -20.09
N GLU A 320 -2.34 -42.24 -20.37
CA GLU A 320 -1.88 -42.72 -21.68
C GLU A 320 -1.22 -44.13 -21.72
N GLU A 321 -0.87 -44.79 -20.60
CA GLU A 321 -0.47 -46.21 -20.61
C GLU A 321 -1.68 -47.16 -20.59
N PRO A 322 -1.63 -48.28 -21.33
CA PRO A 322 -2.81 -48.97 -21.82
C PRO A 322 -3.33 -49.99 -20.81
N GLU A 323 -4.18 -49.56 -19.89
CA GLU A 323 -5.05 -50.50 -19.17
C GLU A 323 -6.16 -51.01 -20.10
N THR A 324 -5.85 -52.15 -20.71
CA THR A 324 -6.76 -53.24 -21.05
C THR A 324 -8.22 -53.08 -20.59
N THR A 325 -9.08 -52.77 -21.57
CA THR A 325 -10.48 -53.21 -21.75
C THR A 325 -11.37 -53.31 -20.51
N ILE A 326 -12.15 -52.27 -20.18
CA ILE A 326 -13.44 -52.34 -19.45
C ILE A 326 -14.26 -51.11 -19.90
N GLU A 327 -15.15 -51.17 -20.90
CA GLU A 327 -16.55 -51.63 -20.75
C GLU A 327 -17.22 -51.17 -19.44
N ASP A 328 -17.51 -49.87 -19.31
CA ASP A 328 -18.68 -49.35 -18.56
C ASP A 328 -18.89 -47.85 -18.89
N TYR A 329 -19.26 -47.58 -20.15
CA TYR A 329 -19.81 -46.29 -20.58
C TYR A 329 -21.25 -46.19 -20.07
N LEU A 330 -21.59 -45.16 -19.28
CA LEU A 330 -23.01 -44.83 -19.05
C LEU A 330 -23.61 -44.36 -20.39
N PRO A 331 -24.59 -45.07 -20.99
CA PRO A 331 -25.13 -44.65 -22.27
C PRO A 331 -26.05 -43.41 -22.15
N TYR A 332 -26.21 -42.87 -20.94
CA TYR A 332 -26.77 -41.53 -20.68
C TYR A 332 -25.93 -40.43 -21.34
N ASN A 333 -24.60 -40.51 -21.22
CA ASN A 333 -23.70 -39.45 -21.68
C ASN A 333 -23.70 -39.32 -23.21
N ASP A 334 -23.88 -40.43 -23.92
CA ASP A 334 -23.99 -40.42 -25.39
C ASP A 334 -25.26 -39.71 -25.84
N VAL A 335 -26.38 -39.92 -25.14
CA VAL A 335 -27.64 -39.20 -25.40
C VAL A 335 -27.50 -37.73 -25.05
N LYS A 336 -26.87 -37.39 -23.91
CA LYS A 336 -26.66 -35.99 -23.51
C LYS A 336 -25.69 -35.25 -24.43
N ALA A 337 -24.66 -35.90 -24.96
CA ALA A 337 -23.76 -35.30 -25.93
C ALA A 337 -24.46 -34.99 -27.28
N ALA A 338 -25.45 -35.81 -27.67
CA ALA A 338 -26.26 -35.55 -28.86
C ALA A 338 -27.29 -34.43 -28.67
N TYR A 339 -27.72 -34.18 -27.42
CA TYR A 339 -28.71 -33.17 -27.05
C TYR A 339 -28.24 -32.34 -25.84
N PRO A 340 -27.19 -31.51 -26.00
CA PRO A 340 -26.52 -30.84 -24.88
C PRO A 340 -27.42 -29.86 -24.13
N ASP A 341 -28.36 -29.22 -24.82
CA ASP A 341 -29.24 -28.19 -24.28
C ASP A 341 -30.59 -28.72 -23.75
N ASN A 342 -30.86 -30.02 -23.90
CA ASN A 342 -32.12 -30.64 -23.49
C ASN A 342 -31.97 -31.33 -22.13
N ILE A 343 -33.04 -31.40 -21.34
CA ILE A 343 -33.06 -32.29 -20.16
C ILE A 343 -33.24 -33.73 -20.64
N VAL A 344 -32.28 -34.60 -20.34
CA VAL A 344 -32.30 -36.01 -20.76
C VAL A 344 -32.92 -36.90 -19.69
N LEU A 345 -34.01 -37.58 -20.05
CA LEU A 345 -34.65 -38.62 -19.25
C LEU A 345 -34.19 -39.98 -19.76
N TYR A 346 -33.41 -40.71 -18.95
CA TYR A 346 -32.85 -41.99 -19.36
C TYR A 346 -33.45 -43.12 -18.55
N GLN A 347 -34.17 -44.02 -19.21
CA GLN A 347 -34.84 -45.12 -18.52
C GLN A 347 -33.83 -46.16 -18.03
N VAL A 348 -33.92 -46.50 -16.74
CA VAL A 348 -33.18 -47.58 -16.09
C VAL A 348 -34.20 -48.40 -15.28
N GLY A 349 -34.60 -49.54 -15.83
CA GLY A 349 -35.68 -50.35 -15.27
C GLY A 349 -37.02 -49.60 -15.28
N ASP A 350 -37.65 -49.50 -14.12
CA ASP A 350 -38.97 -48.89 -13.93
C ASP A 350 -38.91 -47.37 -13.65
N PHE A 351 -37.71 -46.76 -13.73
CA PHE A 351 -37.49 -45.34 -13.43
C PHE A 351 -36.80 -44.62 -14.59
N PHE A 352 -37.11 -43.33 -14.75
CA PHE A 352 -36.24 -42.40 -15.48
C PHE A 352 -35.23 -41.80 -14.52
N GLU A 353 -33.94 -41.90 -14.86
CA GLU A 353 -32.83 -41.30 -14.12
C GLU A 353 -32.26 -40.12 -14.91
N ILE A 354 -31.95 -39.04 -14.21
CA ILE A 354 -31.32 -37.81 -14.70
C ILE A 354 -30.04 -37.60 -13.91
N TYR A 355 -28.96 -37.16 -14.56
CA TYR A 355 -27.63 -37.07 -13.95
C TYR A 355 -26.98 -35.68 -14.11
N GLY A 356 -26.13 -35.30 -13.15
CA GLY A 356 -25.29 -34.11 -13.24
C GLY A 356 -26.05 -32.81 -12.99
N GLU A 357 -25.77 -31.78 -13.80
CA GLU A 357 -26.47 -30.48 -13.70
C GLU A 357 -27.96 -30.59 -14.05
N ASP A 358 -28.32 -31.38 -15.07
CA ASP A 358 -29.71 -31.66 -15.42
C ASP A 358 -30.49 -32.23 -14.22
N ALA A 359 -29.83 -33.05 -13.39
CA ALA A 359 -30.46 -33.63 -12.21
C ALA A 359 -30.75 -32.58 -11.14
N ARG A 360 -29.88 -31.57 -10.99
CA ARG A 360 -30.11 -30.44 -10.06
C ARG A 360 -31.23 -29.56 -10.57
N THR A 361 -31.21 -29.22 -11.86
CA THR A 361 -32.26 -28.43 -12.51
C THR A 361 -33.62 -29.14 -12.43
N ALA A 362 -33.68 -30.43 -12.73
CA ALA A 362 -34.93 -31.21 -12.66
C ALA A 362 -35.39 -31.44 -11.22
N SER A 363 -34.48 -31.61 -10.26
CA SER A 363 -34.83 -31.74 -8.84
C SER A 363 -35.50 -30.49 -8.29
N ASP A 364 -34.95 -29.32 -8.61
CA ASP A 364 -35.50 -28.03 -8.19
C ASP A 364 -36.84 -27.73 -8.87
N LEU A 365 -36.98 -28.06 -10.16
CA LEU A 365 -38.20 -27.77 -10.93
C LEU A 365 -39.36 -28.72 -10.61
N LEU A 366 -39.06 -30.00 -10.40
CA LEU A 366 -40.06 -31.05 -10.18
C LEU A 366 -40.31 -31.35 -8.70
N GLU A 367 -39.61 -30.67 -7.80
CA GLU A 367 -39.60 -30.90 -6.34
C GLU A 367 -39.32 -32.38 -5.97
N ILE A 368 -38.54 -33.07 -6.79
CA ILE A 368 -38.11 -34.46 -6.55
C ILE A 368 -36.79 -34.47 -5.78
N THR A 369 -36.57 -35.48 -4.93
CA THR A 369 -35.38 -35.54 -4.08
C THR A 369 -34.09 -35.70 -4.89
N LEU A 370 -33.16 -34.76 -4.75
CA LEU A 370 -31.81 -34.90 -5.29
C LEU A 370 -31.03 -35.93 -4.46
N THR A 371 -30.60 -36.99 -5.12
CA THR A 371 -29.76 -38.04 -4.53
C THR A 371 -28.39 -38.05 -5.19
N SER A 372 -27.54 -38.99 -4.79
CA SER A 372 -26.23 -39.15 -5.41
C SER A 372 -25.95 -40.62 -5.64
N LYS A 373 -25.49 -40.95 -6.84
CA LYS A 373 -25.12 -42.31 -7.25
C LYS A 373 -23.61 -42.39 -7.38
N THR A 374 -23.00 -43.39 -6.74
CA THR A 374 -21.58 -43.65 -6.90
C THR A 374 -21.38 -44.46 -8.16
N LEU A 375 -20.66 -43.91 -9.12
CA LEU A 375 -20.37 -44.55 -10.39
C LEU A 375 -18.91 -45.03 -10.42
N PRO A 376 -18.62 -46.21 -10.99
CA PRO A 376 -17.26 -46.68 -11.15
C PRO A 376 -16.41 -45.64 -11.89
N ASN A 377 -15.20 -45.35 -11.40
CA ASN A 377 -14.20 -44.48 -12.02
C ASN A 377 -14.55 -42.99 -12.22
N ILE A 378 -15.77 -42.55 -11.88
CA ILE A 378 -16.22 -41.15 -11.97
C ILE A 378 -16.49 -40.55 -10.57
N GLY A 379 -16.73 -41.40 -9.57
CA GLY A 379 -17.04 -40.97 -8.21
C GLY A 379 -18.53 -40.66 -8.01
N ARG A 380 -18.85 -39.78 -7.07
CA ARG A 380 -20.23 -39.50 -6.66
C ARG A 380 -20.86 -38.45 -7.57
N VAL A 381 -21.92 -38.81 -8.30
CA VAL A 381 -22.63 -37.91 -9.24
C VAL A 381 -24.03 -37.62 -8.73
N ALA A 382 -24.47 -36.37 -8.85
CA ALA A 382 -25.83 -35.96 -8.50
C ALA A 382 -26.84 -36.64 -9.44
N MET A 383 -27.91 -37.20 -8.87
CA MET A 383 -28.92 -37.96 -9.62
C MET A 383 -30.31 -37.73 -9.01
N CYS A 384 -31.32 -37.56 -9.86
CA CYS A 384 -32.71 -37.60 -9.47
C CYS A 384 -33.49 -38.46 -10.47
N GLY A 385 -34.66 -38.95 -10.07
CA GLY A 385 -35.46 -39.80 -10.94
C GLY A 385 -36.89 -39.97 -10.46
N PHE A 386 -37.75 -40.42 -11.36
CA PHE A 386 -39.17 -40.66 -11.11
C PHE A 386 -39.66 -41.92 -11.87
N PRO A 387 -40.74 -42.57 -11.42
CA PRO A 387 -41.26 -43.78 -12.05
C PRO A 387 -41.70 -43.55 -13.50
N VAL A 388 -41.45 -44.51 -14.38
CA VAL A 388 -41.89 -44.47 -15.80
C VAL A 388 -43.40 -44.34 -15.93
N SER A 389 -44.17 -44.90 -14.98
CA SER A 389 -45.63 -44.77 -14.92
C SER A 389 -46.13 -43.33 -14.77
N GLU A 390 -45.27 -42.41 -14.32
CA GLU A 390 -45.60 -40.99 -14.11
C GLU A 390 -44.97 -40.07 -15.17
N GLN A 391 -44.39 -40.64 -16.24
CA GLN A 391 -43.63 -39.90 -17.23
C GLN A 391 -44.39 -38.73 -17.87
N GLU A 392 -45.68 -38.89 -18.16
CA GLU A 392 -46.48 -37.85 -18.83
C GLU A 392 -46.57 -36.59 -17.99
N ARG A 393 -46.73 -36.74 -16.67
CA ARG A 393 -46.81 -35.62 -15.73
C ARG A 393 -45.49 -34.87 -15.65
N TYR A 394 -44.40 -35.58 -15.38
CA TYR A 394 -43.09 -34.97 -15.20
C TYR A 394 -42.53 -34.38 -16.50
N ILE A 395 -42.79 -35.00 -17.65
CA ILE A 395 -42.45 -34.43 -18.96
C ILE A 395 -43.23 -33.13 -19.19
N ALA A 396 -44.53 -33.08 -18.85
CA ALA A 396 -45.32 -31.85 -19.00
C ALA A 396 -44.76 -30.70 -18.15
N ASP A 397 -44.37 -30.97 -16.91
CA ASP A 397 -43.80 -29.97 -16.00
C ASP A 397 -42.42 -29.47 -16.49
N LEU A 398 -41.56 -30.36 -17.00
CA LEU A 398 -40.25 -29.98 -17.56
C LEU A 398 -40.38 -29.14 -18.85
N ARG A 399 -41.40 -29.43 -19.67
CA ARG A 399 -41.65 -28.75 -20.96
C ARG A 399 -42.08 -27.30 -20.83
N ASP A 400 -42.45 -26.85 -19.64
CA ASP A 400 -42.74 -25.43 -19.40
C ASP A 400 -41.51 -24.54 -19.72
N ARG A 401 -40.30 -25.09 -19.58
CA ARG A 401 -39.06 -24.30 -19.71
C ARG A 401 -37.96 -24.94 -20.57
N TYR A 402 -38.00 -26.25 -20.78
CA TYR A 402 -36.91 -26.97 -21.44
C TYR A 402 -37.43 -27.95 -22.48
N ASP A 403 -36.65 -28.16 -23.54
CA ASP A 403 -36.84 -29.29 -24.43
C ASP A 403 -36.40 -30.57 -23.69
N VAL A 404 -37.21 -31.62 -23.77
CA VAL A 404 -37.01 -32.86 -23.00
C VAL A 404 -36.72 -34.01 -23.96
N THR A 405 -35.55 -34.64 -23.82
CA THR A 405 -35.19 -35.82 -24.60
C THR A 405 -35.40 -37.08 -23.76
N VAL A 406 -36.27 -37.97 -24.23
CA VAL A 406 -36.59 -39.24 -23.57
C VAL A 406 -35.86 -40.36 -24.30
N SER A 407 -35.06 -41.13 -23.57
CA SER A 407 -34.46 -42.39 -24.03
C SER A 407 -35.05 -43.55 -23.24
N ALA A 408 -36.11 -44.15 -23.79
CA ALA A 408 -36.88 -45.23 -23.18
C ALA A 408 -36.47 -46.60 -23.77
N LEU A 409 -36.72 -47.68 -23.03
CA LEU A 409 -36.55 -49.05 -23.53
C LEU A 409 -37.64 -49.35 -24.56
N ASP A 410 -37.27 -50.03 -25.65
CA ASP A 410 -38.19 -50.42 -26.71
C ASP A 410 -39.00 -51.67 -26.30
N GLU A 411 -40.32 -51.65 -26.50
CA GLU A 411 -41.20 -52.76 -26.13
C GLU A 411 -41.04 -53.97 -27.06
N ASP A 412 -40.58 -53.74 -28.30
CA ASP A 412 -40.46 -54.77 -29.34
C ASP A 412 -39.05 -55.42 -29.43
N THR A 413 -38.04 -54.84 -28.78
CA THR A 413 -36.67 -55.39 -28.77
C THR A 413 -36.02 -55.33 -27.37
N PRO A 414 -35.59 -56.47 -26.78
CA PRO A 414 -35.06 -56.52 -25.40
C PRO A 414 -33.80 -55.69 -25.12
N SER A 415 -33.14 -55.17 -26.16
CA SER A 415 -31.93 -54.35 -26.08
C SER A 415 -32.02 -53.05 -26.88
N GLY A 416 -33.18 -52.75 -27.48
CA GLY A 416 -33.41 -51.51 -28.22
C GLY A 416 -33.80 -50.36 -27.29
N ARG A 417 -33.36 -49.14 -27.62
CA ARG A 417 -33.82 -47.92 -26.96
C ARG A 417 -34.42 -46.99 -28.00
N ARG A 418 -35.57 -46.41 -27.67
CA ARG A 418 -36.21 -45.36 -28.48
C ARG A 418 -35.90 -44.01 -27.86
N THR A 419 -35.18 -43.18 -28.62
CA THR A 419 -34.86 -41.81 -28.22
C THR A 419 -35.68 -40.82 -29.04
N TYR A 420 -36.40 -39.92 -28.37
CA TYR A 420 -37.17 -38.85 -29.01
C TYR A 420 -37.16 -37.58 -28.15
N THR A 421 -37.35 -36.43 -28.78
CA THR A 421 -37.38 -35.14 -28.10
C THR A 421 -38.80 -34.58 -28.13
N VAL A 422 -39.24 -34.06 -26.99
CA VAL A 422 -40.47 -33.31 -26.84
C VAL A 422 -40.09 -31.85 -26.58
N LEU A 423 -40.48 -30.96 -27.49
CA LEU A 423 -40.11 -29.54 -27.44
C LEU A 423 -40.81 -28.83 -26.27
N SER A 424 -40.19 -27.83 -25.70
CA SER A 424 -40.79 -26.89 -24.74
C SER A 424 -42.01 -26.19 -25.34
N ILE A 425 -42.90 -25.68 -24.49
CA ILE A 425 -44.11 -24.96 -24.91
C ILE A 425 -43.75 -23.77 -25.81
N ASP A 426 -42.68 -23.05 -25.49
CA ASP A 426 -42.22 -21.90 -26.26
C ASP A 426 -41.65 -22.31 -27.63
N HIS A 427 -40.84 -23.37 -27.71
CA HIS A 427 -40.33 -23.88 -28.99
C HIS A 427 -41.42 -24.52 -29.85
N GLU A 428 -42.39 -25.20 -29.25
CA GLU A 428 -43.55 -25.75 -29.96
C GLU A 428 -44.43 -24.63 -30.53
N ALA A 429 -44.68 -23.57 -29.76
CA ALA A 429 -45.42 -22.39 -30.23
C ALA A 429 -44.67 -21.67 -31.36
N ALA A 430 -43.34 -21.52 -31.25
CA ALA A 430 -42.52 -20.94 -32.30
C ALA A 430 -42.56 -21.76 -33.60
N GLN A 431 -42.42 -23.09 -33.52
CA GLN A 431 -42.51 -23.96 -34.69
C GLN A 431 -43.91 -23.99 -35.32
N ALA A 432 -44.97 -23.89 -34.52
CA ALA A 432 -46.33 -23.80 -35.04
C ALA A 432 -46.58 -22.47 -35.79
N ILE A 433 -46.01 -21.37 -35.30
CA ILE A 433 -46.05 -20.06 -35.97
C ILE A 433 -45.25 -20.12 -37.28
N ASP A 434 -44.02 -20.65 -37.25
CA ASP A 434 -43.15 -20.77 -38.42
C ASP A 434 -43.75 -21.71 -39.48
N ALA A 435 -44.38 -22.82 -39.07
CA ALA A 435 -45.08 -23.74 -39.98
C ALA A 435 -46.33 -23.08 -40.60
N HIS A 436 -47.06 -22.28 -39.84
CA HIS A 436 -48.22 -21.53 -40.34
C HIS A 436 -47.79 -20.38 -41.28
N GLU A 437 -46.68 -19.71 -41.01
CA GLU A 437 -46.07 -18.73 -41.94
C GLU A 437 -45.53 -19.41 -43.21
N ALA A 438 -44.97 -20.61 -43.11
CA ALA A 438 -44.47 -21.36 -44.25
C ALA A 438 -45.60 -21.89 -45.17
N GLU A 439 -46.76 -22.27 -44.61
CA GLU A 439 -47.92 -22.72 -45.41
C GLU A 439 -48.74 -21.58 -46.03
N PHE A 440 -48.79 -20.40 -45.39
CA PHE A 440 -49.71 -19.32 -45.78
C PHE A 440 -49.03 -17.99 -46.15
N GLY A 441 -47.72 -17.85 -45.96
CA GLY A 441 -47.00 -16.57 -46.08
C GLY A 441 -47.42 -15.57 -45.00
N ALA A 442 -46.60 -14.53 -44.75
CA ALA A 442 -46.90 -13.47 -43.78
C ALA A 442 -48.21 -12.68 -44.08
N ASP A 443 -48.80 -12.91 -45.26
CA ASP A 443 -49.94 -12.19 -45.82
C ASP A 443 -51.23 -13.03 -45.88
N GLY A 444 -51.18 -14.34 -45.57
CA GLY A 444 -52.37 -15.21 -45.42
C GLY A 444 -52.98 -15.85 -46.68
N TRP A 445 -52.26 -15.93 -47.81
CA TRP A 445 -52.74 -16.62 -49.04
C TRP A 445 -51.73 -17.66 -49.57
N ARG A 446 -52.24 -18.87 -49.88
CA ARG A 446 -51.44 -20.03 -50.35
C ARG A 446 -50.64 -19.74 -51.63
N ALA A 447 -49.32 -19.99 -51.58
CA ALA A 447 -48.42 -19.90 -52.74
C ALA A 447 -48.32 -21.25 -53.48
N PHE A 448 -48.83 -21.33 -54.71
CA PHE A 448 -48.44 -22.36 -55.69
C PHE A 448 -47.43 -21.78 -56.69
N GLY A 449 -46.43 -22.60 -57.00
CA GLY A 449 -45.20 -22.19 -57.68
C GLY A 449 -45.26 -21.99 -59.20
N GLY A 450 -44.12 -21.53 -59.74
CA GLY A 450 -43.87 -21.44 -61.18
C GLY A 450 -42.58 -20.70 -61.53
N ARG A 451 -41.52 -21.50 -61.83
CA ARG A 451 -40.34 -21.26 -62.69
C ARG A 451 -40.00 -19.81 -63.12
N GLY A 452 -38.75 -19.39 -62.88
CA GLY A 452 -38.12 -18.20 -63.51
C GLY A 452 -37.71 -18.42 -64.98
N PRO A 453 -36.72 -17.69 -65.54
CA PRO A 453 -36.14 -16.40 -65.18
C PRO A 453 -36.31 -15.37 -66.33
N LEU A 454 -35.77 -14.13 -66.22
CA LEU A 454 -35.10 -13.34 -67.28
C LEU A 454 -34.90 -11.87 -66.83
N ASP A 455 -33.64 -11.44 -66.80
CA ASP A 455 -33.18 -10.05 -67.01
C ASP A 455 -33.34 -9.75 -68.54
N PRO A 456 -33.52 -8.50 -69.06
CA PRO A 456 -32.60 -7.39 -68.81
C PRO A 456 -33.11 -5.93 -68.96
N GLN A 457 -32.23 -5.00 -68.59
CA GLN A 457 -31.88 -3.77 -69.33
C GLN A 457 -32.72 -2.46 -69.20
N ASN A 458 -31.98 -1.44 -68.72
CA ASN A 458 -31.67 -0.14 -69.35
C ASN A 458 -32.49 1.14 -69.05
N GLU A 459 -31.67 2.18 -68.82
CA GLU A 459 -31.81 3.58 -69.24
C GLU A 459 -32.87 4.50 -68.59
N GLY A 460 -32.36 5.51 -67.87
CA GLY A 460 -32.21 6.81 -68.54
C GLY A 460 -33.10 7.98 -68.13
N VAL A 461 -32.52 8.84 -67.28
CA VAL A 461 -32.44 10.32 -67.34
C VAL A 461 -33.69 11.25 -67.24
N ASP A 462 -33.47 12.27 -66.41
CA ASP A 462 -33.87 13.69 -66.49
C ASP A 462 -35.22 14.21 -65.94
N GLY A 463 -35.10 15.15 -64.97
CA GLY A 463 -35.57 16.52 -65.22
C GLY A 463 -36.69 17.12 -64.34
N LEU A 464 -36.29 17.74 -63.22
CA LEU A 464 -36.75 19.04 -62.67
C LEU A 464 -38.26 19.36 -62.51
N GLY A 465 -38.64 19.73 -61.27
CA GLY A 465 -39.77 20.63 -61.00
C GLY A 465 -40.27 20.59 -59.55
N ILE A 466 -39.85 21.55 -58.72
CA ILE A 466 -40.53 21.93 -57.46
C ILE A 466 -41.48 23.10 -57.80
N PRO A 467 -42.70 23.17 -57.23
CA PRO A 467 -42.89 24.10 -56.11
C PRO A 467 -43.77 23.56 -54.95
N GLU A 468 -43.44 24.07 -53.76
CA GLU A 468 -44.23 24.27 -52.52
C GLU A 468 -45.78 24.26 -52.69
N ARG A 469 -46.64 23.80 -51.77
CA ARG A 469 -46.68 23.94 -50.30
C ARG A 469 -47.86 23.13 -49.69
N ASP A 470 -47.69 22.80 -48.41
CA ASP A 470 -48.69 22.61 -47.33
C ASP A 470 -49.67 21.41 -47.32
N GLY A 471 -49.61 20.66 -46.20
CA GLY A 471 -50.79 20.01 -45.61
C GLY A 471 -50.66 18.54 -45.26
N ALA A 472 -50.20 18.26 -44.04
CA ALA A 472 -50.02 16.94 -43.43
C ALA A 472 -51.20 15.93 -43.57
N SER A 473 -50.89 14.67 -43.89
CA SER A 473 -51.08 13.52 -42.97
C SER A 473 -50.62 12.20 -43.60
N GLY A 474 -49.91 11.39 -42.80
CA GLY A 474 -49.79 9.94 -42.96
C GLY A 474 -48.88 9.43 -44.07
N ASN A 475 -47.61 9.17 -43.76
CA ASN A 475 -46.88 8.07 -44.39
C ASN A 475 -45.70 7.58 -43.55
N GLY A 476 -45.52 6.26 -43.58
CA GLY A 476 -44.67 5.48 -42.69
C GLY A 476 -43.21 5.90 -42.68
N VAL A 477 -42.64 5.87 -41.47
CA VAL A 477 -41.20 5.92 -41.26
C VAL A 477 -40.66 4.54 -41.59
N THR A 478 -40.15 4.37 -42.80
CA THR A 478 -39.18 3.33 -43.13
C THR A 478 -37.92 3.57 -42.29
N THR A 479 -37.77 2.83 -41.20
CA THR A 479 -36.51 2.82 -40.43
C THR A 479 -35.39 2.26 -41.32
N PRO A 480 -34.28 2.99 -41.52
CA PRO A 480 -33.23 2.55 -42.42
C PRO A 480 -32.49 1.35 -41.82
N VAL A 481 -32.08 0.44 -42.70
CA VAL A 481 -31.32 -0.81 -42.42
C VAL A 481 -30.07 -0.58 -41.54
N SER A 482 -29.59 0.67 -41.44
CA SER A 482 -28.52 1.08 -40.52
C SER A 482 -28.90 0.97 -39.04
N VAL A 483 -30.14 1.28 -38.66
CA VAL A 483 -30.62 1.23 -37.26
C VAL A 483 -30.75 -0.21 -36.78
N ARG A 484 -31.16 -1.13 -37.66
CA ARG A 484 -31.27 -2.56 -37.35
C ARG A 484 -29.90 -3.22 -37.18
N LYS A 485 -28.92 -2.82 -38.00
CA LYS A 485 -27.53 -3.30 -37.90
C LYS A 485 -26.81 -2.75 -36.67
N GLU A 486 -27.11 -1.51 -36.27
CA GLU A 486 -26.62 -0.90 -35.04
C GLU A 486 -27.30 -1.49 -33.80
N ALA A 487 -28.61 -1.76 -33.85
CA ALA A 487 -29.35 -2.47 -32.80
C ALA A 487 -28.88 -3.91 -32.63
N LEU A 488 -28.57 -4.63 -33.71
CA LEU A 488 -27.97 -5.97 -33.68
C LEU A 488 -26.56 -5.97 -33.10
N ARG A 489 -25.74 -4.96 -33.40
CA ARG A 489 -24.42 -4.78 -32.78
C ARG A 489 -24.52 -4.49 -31.29
N ARG A 490 -25.48 -3.64 -30.89
CA ARG A 490 -25.76 -3.29 -29.50
C ARG A 490 -26.32 -4.49 -28.73
N LYS A 491 -27.17 -5.30 -29.36
CA LYS A 491 -27.67 -6.57 -28.83
C LYS A 491 -26.53 -7.57 -28.65
N ALA A 492 -25.67 -7.74 -29.66
CA ALA A 492 -24.50 -8.62 -29.56
C ALA A 492 -23.45 -8.13 -28.55
N GLU A 493 -23.27 -6.81 -28.38
CA GLU A 493 -22.43 -6.24 -27.31
C GLU A 493 -23.02 -6.48 -25.93
N VAL A 494 -24.35 -6.37 -25.77
CA VAL A 494 -25.06 -6.65 -24.52
C VAL A 494 -25.04 -8.15 -24.20
N GLU A 495 -25.26 -9.03 -25.18
CA GLU A 495 -25.17 -10.49 -25.03
C GLU A 495 -23.73 -10.94 -24.68
N ASN A 496 -22.70 -10.31 -25.26
CA ASN A 496 -21.30 -10.58 -24.94
C ASN A 496 -20.89 -10.02 -23.55
N GLN A 497 -21.59 -8.99 -23.06
CA GLN A 497 -21.44 -8.48 -21.68
C GLN A 497 -22.20 -9.34 -20.65
N GLN A 498 -23.33 -9.93 -21.04
CA GLN A 498 -24.09 -10.90 -20.23
C GLN A 498 -23.32 -12.21 -20.07
N ASN A 499 -22.69 -12.72 -21.14
CA ASN A 499 -21.91 -13.96 -21.11
C ASN A 499 -20.58 -13.88 -20.33
N ASN A 500 -20.05 -12.67 -20.07
CA ASN A 500 -18.84 -12.46 -19.25
C ASN A 500 -19.15 -12.17 -17.77
N GLY A 501 -20.41 -12.30 -17.33
CA GLY A 501 -20.81 -12.03 -15.94
C GLY A 501 -20.59 -10.58 -15.47
N THR A 502 -20.46 -9.62 -16.40
CA THR A 502 -20.14 -8.20 -16.10
C THR A 502 -21.29 -7.26 -16.46
N SER A 503 -22.51 -7.78 -16.63
CA SER A 503 -23.68 -6.96 -16.91
C SER A 503 -24.16 -6.30 -15.63
N ILE A 504 -23.69 -5.08 -15.39
CA ILE A 504 -24.25 -4.22 -14.34
C ILE A 504 -25.62 -3.75 -14.86
N PRO A 505 -26.71 -4.01 -14.11
CA PRO A 505 -28.03 -3.59 -14.54
C PRO A 505 -28.10 -2.06 -14.70
N PRO A 506 -28.90 -1.54 -15.64
CA PRO A 506 -29.10 -0.11 -15.79
C PRO A 506 -29.56 0.48 -14.45
N ASN A 507 -28.77 1.41 -13.92
CA ASN A 507 -29.04 2.04 -12.64
C ASN A 507 -29.27 3.53 -12.88
N CYS A 508 -30.51 3.98 -12.66
CA CYS A 508 -30.93 5.38 -12.75
C CYS A 508 -30.70 6.16 -11.43
N GLN A 509 -29.90 5.63 -10.50
CA GLN A 509 -29.55 6.34 -9.28
C GLN A 509 -28.73 7.58 -9.63
N LYS A 510 -29.16 8.72 -9.11
CA LYS A 510 -28.47 10.00 -9.30
C LYS A 510 -27.18 10.05 -8.50
N VAL A 511 -26.21 10.83 -8.98
CA VAL A 511 -24.95 11.08 -8.25
C VAL A 511 -25.21 11.65 -6.85
N SER A 512 -26.20 12.53 -6.68
CA SER A 512 -26.55 13.12 -5.39
C SER A 512 -27.07 12.09 -4.38
N GLU A 513 -27.90 11.14 -4.83
CA GLU A 513 -28.41 10.02 -4.02
C GLU A 513 -27.27 9.06 -3.66
N PHE A 514 -26.46 8.69 -4.63
CA PHE A 514 -25.28 7.86 -4.40
C PHE A 514 -24.30 8.51 -3.40
N LEU A 515 -24.04 9.80 -3.51
CA LEU A 515 -23.14 10.51 -2.60
C LEU A 515 -23.73 10.60 -1.18
N TYR A 516 -25.06 10.67 -1.05
CA TYR A 516 -25.73 10.55 0.24
C TYR A 516 -25.47 9.18 0.87
N ASP A 517 -25.71 8.10 0.12
CA ASP A 517 -25.45 6.73 0.58
C ASP A 517 -23.96 6.50 0.92
N PHE A 518 -23.06 7.05 0.11
CA PHE A 518 -21.61 7.04 0.35
C PHE A 518 -21.25 7.73 1.66
N VAL A 519 -21.82 8.89 1.94
CA VAL A 519 -21.57 9.60 3.20
C VAL A 519 -22.11 8.79 4.38
N CYS A 520 -23.34 8.27 4.31
CA CYS A 520 -23.95 7.53 5.42
C CYS A 520 -23.27 6.19 5.70
N THR A 521 -22.88 5.43 4.67
CA THR A 521 -22.34 4.08 4.87
C THR A 521 -20.82 4.06 5.06
N TYR A 522 -20.08 4.92 4.34
CA TYR A 522 -18.62 4.98 4.36
C TYR A 522 -18.12 6.19 5.16
N GLY A 523 -18.66 7.38 4.88
CA GLY A 523 -18.24 8.63 5.50
C GLY A 523 -18.39 8.64 7.02
N GLU A 524 -19.57 8.29 7.54
CA GLU A 524 -19.86 8.26 8.98
C GLU A 524 -18.94 7.30 9.77
N LYS A 525 -18.47 6.22 9.13
CA LYS A 525 -17.61 5.22 9.78
C LYS A 525 -16.13 5.57 9.71
N LYS A 526 -15.69 6.28 8.66
CA LYS A 526 -14.27 6.48 8.32
C LYS A 526 -13.77 7.90 8.51
N TRP A 527 -14.64 8.92 8.51
CA TRP A 527 -14.23 10.31 8.60
C TRP A 527 -14.33 10.84 10.04
N GLY A 528 -13.28 11.52 10.50
CA GLY A 528 -13.36 12.34 11.71
C GLY A 528 -14.18 13.61 11.50
N VAL A 529 -14.58 14.28 12.59
CA VAL A 529 -15.54 15.39 12.59
C VAL A 529 -15.20 16.50 11.59
N SER A 530 -13.94 16.94 11.59
CA SER A 530 -13.47 17.98 10.65
C SER A 530 -13.45 17.52 9.19
N MET A 531 -13.13 16.25 8.95
CA MET A 531 -13.12 15.69 7.60
C MET A 531 -14.56 15.57 7.07
N TYR A 532 -15.49 15.08 7.90
CA TYR A 532 -16.89 14.97 7.54
C TYR A 532 -17.50 16.32 7.11
N ASP A 533 -17.32 17.36 7.92
CA ASP A 533 -17.82 18.71 7.61
C ASP A 533 -17.16 19.26 6.32
N GLY A 534 -15.87 19.03 6.14
CA GLY A 534 -15.14 19.43 4.93
C GLY A 534 -15.64 18.73 3.66
N GLN A 535 -15.80 17.40 3.68
CA GLN A 535 -16.24 16.64 2.51
C GLN A 535 -17.71 16.92 2.17
N THR A 536 -18.59 16.96 3.18
CA THR A 536 -20.02 17.29 2.97
C THR A 536 -20.21 18.70 2.44
N ALA A 537 -19.38 19.66 2.87
CA ALA A 537 -19.37 21.00 2.30
C ALA A 537 -18.92 21.01 0.83
N LEU A 538 -17.93 20.21 0.44
CA LEU A 538 -17.54 20.08 -0.97
C LEU A 538 -18.66 19.47 -1.81
N ILE A 539 -19.32 18.43 -1.29
CA ILE A 539 -20.46 17.78 -1.94
C ILE A 539 -21.59 18.78 -2.19
N ALA A 540 -22.02 19.47 -1.14
CA ALA A 540 -23.15 20.40 -1.22
C ALA A 540 -22.87 21.62 -2.10
N ASN A 541 -21.64 22.16 -2.08
CA ASN A 541 -21.33 23.43 -2.73
C ASN A 541 -20.80 23.30 -4.17
N TYR A 542 -20.12 22.20 -4.50
CA TYR A 542 -19.38 22.08 -5.77
C TYR A 542 -19.66 20.81 -6.56
N ILE A 543 -20.18 19.75 -5.93
CA ILE A 543 -20.45 18.49 -6.62
C ILE A 543 -21.93 18.43 -7.00
N ASN A 544 -22.82 18.45 -6.01
CA ASN A 544 -24.26 18.33 -6.23
C ASN A 544 -24.82 19.39 -7.19
N PRO A 545 -24.43 20.68 -7.12
CA PRO A 545 -24.97 21.70 -8.02
C PRO A 545 -24.57 21.54 -9.49
N ILE A 546 -23.55 20.73 -9.80
CA ILE A 546 -22.97 20.64 -11.16
C ILE A 546 -23.23 19.26 -11.77
N ILE A 547 -22.99 18.17 -11.03
CA ILE A 547 -23.15 16.80 -11.52
C ILE A 547 -24.12 15.95 -10.69
N GLY A 548 -24.74 16.52 -9.64
CA GLY A 548 -25.58 15.77 -8.71
C GLY A 548 -26.88 15.22 -9.31
N ASP A 549 -27.41 15.87 -10.34
CA ASP A 549 -28.64 15.46 -11.04
C ASP A 549 -28.40 14.45 -12.16
N MET A 550 -27.14 14.18 -12.50
CA MET A 550 -26.79 13.19 -13.52
C MET A 550 -26.88 11.77 -12.96
N ASP A 551 -27.17 10.81 -13.82
CA ASP A 551 -27.15 9.40 -13.45
C ASP A 551 -25.70 8.94 -13.24
N ILE A 552 -25.49 8.08 -12.24
CA ILE A 552 -24.14 7.63 -11.87
C ILE A 552 -23.43 6.92 -13.03
N GLN A 553 -24.17 6.18 -13.86
CA GLN A 553 -23.66 5.46 -15.03
C GLN A 553 -23.33 6.37 -16.23
N GLU A 554 -23.84 7.60 -16.26
CA GLU A 554 -23.56 8.58 -17.33
C GLU A 554 -22.23 9.32 -17.12
N ILE A 555 -21.62 9.21 -15.93
CA ILE A 555 -20.34 9.84 -15.62
C ILE A 555 -19.21 9.11 -16.35
N THR A 556 -18.86 9.61 -17.52
CA THR A 556 -17.71 9.14 -18.32
C THR A 556 -16.48 10.02 -18.09
N PRO A 557 -15.25 9.55 -18.43
CA PRO A 557 -14.04 10.39 -18.33
C PRO A 557 -14.17 11.73 -19.05
N ARG A 558 -14.89 11.77 -20.18
CA ARG A 558 -15.18 13.01 -20.92
C ARG A 558 -16.07 13.99 -20.13
N VAL A 559 -17.04 13.47 -19.37
CA VAL A 559 -17.86 14.28 -18.46
C VAL A 559 -16.99 14.83 -17.33
N VAL A 560 -16.05 14.03 -16.82
CA VAL A 560 -15.13 14.47 -15.77
C VAL A 560 -14.22 15.60 -16.24
N ASP A 561 -13.65 15.53 -17.44
CA ASP A 561 -12.83 16.62 -17.99
C ASP A 561 -13.64 17.92 -18.13
N LYS A 562 -14.89 17.82 -18.60
CA LYS A 562 -15.81 18.98 -18.65
C LYS A 562 -16.12 19.50 -17.25
N TYR A 563 -16.33 18.61 -16.28
CA TYR A 563 -16.60 18.97 -14.89
C TYR A 563 -15.44 19.76 -14.29
N ILE A 564 -14.19 19.32 -14.50
CA ILE A 564 -12.99 20.05 -14.05
C ILE A 564 -12.92 21.45 -14.68
N GLN A 565 -13.21 21.58 -15.99
CA GLN A 565 -13.26 22.88 -16.66
C GLN A 565 -14.35 23.79 -16.11
N THR A 566 -15.51 23.23 -15.74
CA THR A 566 -16.60 23.98 -15.10
C THR A 566 -16.18 24.45 -13.70
N LEU A 567 -15.52 23.59 -12.91
CA LEU A 567 -15.02 23.95 -11.59
C LEU A 567 -14.03 25.12 -11.63
N GLN A 568 -13.12 25.16 -12.61
CA GLN A 568 -12.18 26.27 -12.80
C GLN A 568 -12.87 27.63 -13.06
N LYS A 569 -14.11 27.60 -13.57
CA LYS A 569 -14.93 28.79 -13.86
C LYS A 569 -16.01 29.03 -12.81
N THR A 570 -16.10 28.18 -11.79
CA THR A 570 -17.12 28.28 -10.74
C THR A 570 -16.67 29.29 -9.69
N PRO A 571 -17.54 30.22 -9.24
CA PRO A 571 -17.18 31.18 -8.20
C PRO A 571 -16.98 30.49 -6.84
N CYS A 572 -16.07 31.03 -6.03
CA CYS A 572 -15.87 30.52 -4.68
C CYS A 572 -17.08 30.81 -3.78
N VAL A 573 -17.54 29.82 -3.02
CA VAL A 573 -18.64 30.01 -2.07
C VAL A 573 -18.17 30.83 -0.88
N SER A 574 -18.89 31.92 -0.63
CA SER A 574 -18.74 32.72 0.59
C SER A 574 -19.83 32.35 1.59
N THR A 575 -19.45 32.15 2.85
CA THR A 575 -20.40 31.96 3.95
C THR A 575 -20.57 33.26 4.73
N LYS A 576 -21.55 33.33 5.64
CA LYS A 576 -21.75 34.49 6.53
C LYS A 576 -20.50 34.86 7.33
N THR A 577 -19.66 33.87 7.68
CA THR A 577 -18.48 34.03 8.54
C THR A 577 -17.15 33.99 7.79
N ARG A 578 -17.11 33.46 6.56
CA ARG A 578 -15.89 33.37 5.75
C ARG A 578 -16.16 33.87 4.33
N LYS A 579 -15.49 34.94 3.96
CA LYS A 579 -15.48 35.47 2.59
C LYS A 579 -14.50 34.68 1.72
N ALA A 580 -14.88 34.49 0.46
CA ALA A 580 -13.98 33.96 -0.55
C ALA A 580 -12.78 34.90 -0.72
N LYS A 581 -11.57 34.32 -0.81
CA LYS A 581 -10.34 35.08 -1.09
C LYS A 581 -10.18 35.32 -2.58
N ASP A 582 -10.56 34.32 -3.37
CA ASP A 582 -10.40 34.30 -4.82
C ASP A 582 -11.78 34.35 -5.50
N THR A 583 -11.81 34.87 -6.72
CA THR A 583 -13.04 34.96 -7.53
C THR A 583 -13.55 33.57 -7.92
N PHE A 584 -12.65 32.65 -8.28
CA PHE A 584 -12.97 31.29 -8.75
C PHE A 584 -12.35 30.21 -7.85
N VAL A 585 -12.80 28.96 -7.98
CA VAL A 585 -12.29 27.82 -7.21
C VAL A 585 -10.80 27.58 -7.53
N SER A 586 -9.96 27.61 -6.49
CA SER A 586 -8.53 27.31 -6.60
C SER A 586 -8.25 25.88 -7.05
N ASP A 587 -7.18 25.64 -7.82
CA ASP A 587 -6.76 24.30 -8.28
C ASP A 587 -6.60 23.28 -7.14
N LYS A 588 -6.12 23.72 -5.97
CA LYS A 588 -6.02 22.88 -4.76
C LYS A 588 -7.36 22.38 -4.25
N THR A 589 -8.43 23.18 -4.39
CA THR A 589 -9.78 22.77 -4.01
C THR A 589 -10.36 21.81 -5.03
N ILE A 590 -10.08 22.02 -6.33
CA ILE A 590 -10.41 21.07 -7.40
C ILE A 590 -9.74 19.72 -7.14
N GLU A 591 -8.45 19.71 -6.80
CA GLU A 591 -7.73 18.50 -6.44
C GLU A 591 -8.41 17.74 -5.28
N LYS A 592 -8.88 18.44 -4.25
CA LYS A 592 -9.62 17.83 -3.13
C LYS A 592 -10.96 17.23 -3.58
N ILE A 593 -11.71 17.96 -4.41
CA ILE A 593 -12.98 17.49 -4.97
C ILE A 593 -12.76 16.21 -5.77
N ILE A 594 -11.76 16.17 -6.65
CA ILE A 594 -11.47 14.99 -7.46
C ILE A 594 -10.96 13.83 -6.60
N LYS A 595 -10.16 14.07 -5.55
CA LYS A 595 -9.76 13.02 -4.59
C LYS A 595 -10.98 12.42 -3.86
N LEU A 596 -11.93 13.25 -3.45
CA LEU A 596 -13.18 12.78 -2.85
C LEU A 596 -13.98 11.93 -3.85
N LEU A 597 -14.16 12.41 -5.09
CA LEU A 597 -14.91 11.71 -6.13
C LEU A 597 -14.22 10.41 -6.56
N ARG A 598 -12.88 10.36 -6.64
CA ARG A 598 -12.14 9.12 -6.84
C ARG A 598 -12.45 8.09 -5.76
N CYS A 599 -12.46 8.51 -4.50
CA CYS A 599 -12.78 7.65 -3.37
C CYS A 599 -14.25 7.16 -3.42
N ALA A 600 -15.18 8.08 -3.67
CA ALA A 600 -16.60 7.76 -3.78
C ALA A 600 -16.86 6.79 -4.96
N PHE A 601 -16.42 7.11 -6.16
CA PHE A 601 -16.66 6.25 -7.33
C PHE A 601 -15.89 4.92 -7.27
N LYS A 602 -14.79 4.83 -6.52
CA LYS A 602 -14.19 3.53 -6.18
C LYS A 602 -15.14 2.68 -5.31
N GLN A 603 -15.87 3.30 -4.40
CA GLN A 603 -16.91 2.63 -3.62
C GLN A 603 -18.12 2.28 -4.48
N ALA A 604 -18.50 3.11 -5.46
CA ALA A 604 -19.55 2.78 -6.44
C ALA A 604 -19.21 1.54 -7.29
N VAL A 605 -17.94 1.37 -7.69
CA VAL A 605 -17.46 0.15 -8.36
C VAL A 605 -17.58 -1.06 -7.43
N ARG A 606 -17.18 -0.92 -6.16
CA ARG A 606 -17.30 -1.99 -5.16
C ARG A 606 -18.74 -2.36 -4.83
N TRP A 607 -19.68 -1.43 -4.97
CA TRP A 607 -21.12 -1.66 -4.85
C TRP A 607 -21.78 -2.08 -6.16
N GLU A 608 -20.98 -2.36 -7.19
CA GLU A 608 -21.45 -2.83 -8.50
C GLU A 608 -22.44 -1.86 -9.19
N LEU A 609 -22.42 -0.57 -8.83
CA LEU A 609 -23.26 0.45 -9.46
C LEU A 609 -22.71 0.88 -10.84
N ILE A 610 -21.39 0.80 -11.01
CA ILE A 610 -20.64 1.13 -12.22
C ILE A 610 -19.48 0.16 -12.43
N GLY A 611 -19.11 -0.12 -13.68
CA GLY A 611 -18.08 -1.13 -13.97
C GLY A 611 -16.63 -0.63 -13.84
N ARG A 612 -16.44 0.70 -13.82
CA ARG A 612 -15.12 1.33 -13.70
C ARG A 612 -15.23 2.71 -13.08
N ASN A 613 -14.17 3.16 -12.42
CA ASN A 613 -14.13 4.50 -11.87
C ASN A 613 -13.76 5.54 -12.96
N PRO A 614 -14.65 6.50 -13.28
CA PRO A 614 -14.37 7.52 -14.29
C PRO A 614 -13.31 8.54 -13.86
N PHE A 615 -12.96 8.60 -12.57
CA PHE A 615 -12.01 9.58 -12.03
C PHE A 615 -10.56 9.09 -11.93
N ASP A 616 -10.25 7.80 -12.17
CA ASP A 616 -8.91 7.25 -11.89
C ASP A 616 -7.80 7.86 -12.76
N ASN A 617 -8.07 8.09 -14.05
CA ASN A 617 -7.09 8.57 -15.03
C ASN A 617 -7.25 10.06 -15.39
N THR A 618 -7.87 10.85 -14.52
CA THR A 618 -8.14 12.26 -14.82
C THR A 618 -6.90 13.12 -14.71
N VAL A 619 -6.73 14.04 -15.65
CA VAL A 619 -5.64 15.02 -15.64
C VAL A 619 -6.04 16.18 -14.75
N LEU A 620 -5.27 16.41 -13.68
CA LEU A 620 -5.51 17.49 -12.72
C LEU A 620 -4.74 18.76 -13.11
N PRO A 621 -5.25 19.95 -12.76
CA PRO A 621 -4.51 21.20 -12.93
C PRO A 621 -3.24 21.21 -12.06
N ARG A 622 -2.18 21.86 -12.54
CA ARG A 622 -0.89 21.95 -11.83
C ARG A 622 -1.06 22.81 -10.58
N THR A 623 -0.79 22.22 -9.42
CA THR A 623 -0.72 22.98 -8.16
C THR A 623 0.74 23.21 -7.82
N GLU A 624 1.17 24.47 -7.79
CA GLU A 624 2.51 24.83 -7.32
C GLU A 624 2.56 24.78 -5.79
N TYR A 625 3.56 24.09 -5.25
CA TYR A 625 3.81 24.07 -3.81
C TYR A 625 4.68 25.26 -3.44
N ALA A 626 4.11 26.28 -2.80
CA ALA A 626 4.89 27.36 -2.20
C ALA A 626 5.69 26.81 -1.01
N LYS A 627 7.03 26.94 -1.08
CA LYS A 627 7.91 26.59 0.04
C LYS A 627 7.52 27.45 1.25
N ARG A 628 7.46 26.82 2.42
CA ARG A 628 7.15 27.52 3.68
C ARG A 628 8.44 27.99 4.32
N ASP A 629 8.46 29.25 4.69
CA ASP A 629 9.55 29.80 5.50
C ASP A 629 9.49 29.26 6.92
N ILE A 630 10.68 29.06 7.48
CA ILE A 630 10.93 28.62 8.85
C ILE A 630 11.80 29.66 9.54
N TRP A 631 11.67 29.78 10.86
CA TRP A 631 12.60 30.58 11.66
C TRP A 631 13.83 29.75 12.04
N ASP A 632 15.00 30.37 12.11
CA ASP A 632 16.19 29.81 12.72
C ASP A 632 16.15 29.94 14.25
N ALA A 633 17.13 29.37 14.93
CA ALA A 633 17.19 29.37 16.39
C ALA A 633 17.33 30.79 16.98
N GLU A 634 18.03 31.70 16.29
CA GLU A 634 18.23 33.08 16.72
C GLU A 634 16.92 33.88 16.63
N THR A 635 16.19 33.76 15.52
CA THR A 635 14.88 34.40 15.33
C THR A 635 13.87 33.88 16.36
N ILE A 636 13.88 32.58 16.66
CA ILE A 636 13.01 32.00 17.70
C ILE A 636 13.38 32.53 19.08
N ARG A 637 14.68 32.65 19.40
CA ARG A 637 15.14 33.25 20.65
C ARG A 637 14.65 34.69 20.77
N LYS A 638 14.87 35.52 19.74
CA LYS A 638 14.37 36.90 19.67
C LYS A 638 12.85 36.95 19.88
N ALA A 639 12.11 36.03 19.26
CA ALA A 639 10.66 35.95 19.42
C ALA A 639 10.23 35.61 20.85
N LEU A 640 10.91 34.67 21.52
CA LEU A 640 10.66 34.32 22.91
C LEU A 640 11.00 35.48 23.86
N ASP A 641 12.11 36.16 23.65
CA ASP A 641 12.56 37.28 24.49
C ASP A 641 11.61 38.50 24.41
N ASN A 642 10.95 38.69 23.26
CA ASN A 642 9.98 39.77 23.05
C ASN A 642 8.52 39.34 23.32
N CYS A 643 8.28 38.09 23.72
CA CYS A 643 6.94 37.58 23.96
C CYS A 643 6.48 37.86 25.40
N HIS A 644 5.47 38.73 25.53
CA HIS A 644 4.94 39.14 26.82
C HIS A 644 3.65 38.39 27.22
N ASP A 645 2.95 37.77 26.26
CA ASP A 645 1.76 36.98 26.55
C ASP A 645 2.17 35.58 27.03
N GLY A 646 1.87 35.25 28.28
CA GLY A 646 2.27 33.97 28.89
C GLY A 646 1.74 32.73 28.15
N LYS A 647 0.52 32.79 27.59
CA LYS A 647 -0.07 31.65 26.85
C LYS A 647 0.70 31.42 25.55
N LEU A 648 0.97 32.49 24.81
CA LEU A 648 1.77 32.43 23.59
C LEU A 648 3.20 31.96 23.89
N TYR A 649 3.81 32.46 24.97
CA TYR A 649 5.17 32.08 25.37
C TYR A 649 5.30 30.59 25.65
N VAL A 650 4.38 30.02 26.44
CA VAL A 650 4.35 28.58 26.72
C VAL A 650 4.04 27.79 25.43
N ALA A 651 3.07 28.24 24.62
CA ALA A 651 2.73 27.57 23.37
C ALA A 651 3.90 27.54 22.37
N MET A 652 4.67 28.62 22.24
CA MET A 652 5.84 28.69 21.37
C MET A 652 6.94 27.74 21.84
N ASN A 653 7.20 27.67 23.15
CA ASN A 653 8.17 26.74 23.71
C ASN A 653 7.75 25.28 23.50
N LEU A 654 6.48 24.92 23.73
CA LEU A 654 5.98 23.57 23.45
C LEU A 654 6.02 23.22 21.95
N ALA A 655 5.72 24.18 21.07
CA ALA A 655 5.80 23.97 19.63
C ALA A 655 7.25 23.78 19.16
N PHE A 656 8.20 24.54 19.69
CA PHE A 656 9.60 24.51 19.25
C PHE A 656 10.45 23.45 19.95
N ALA A 657 10.36 23.30 21.28
CA ALA A 657 11.16 22.32 22.02
C ALA A 657 10.55 20.91 21.92
N CYS A 658 9.22 20.81 21.96
CA CYS A 658 8.51 19.52 21.99
C CYS A 658 7.88 19.15 20.64
N SER A 659 8.03 19.98 19.60
CA SER A 659 7.52 19.69 18.24
C SER A 659 5.99 19.44 18.18
N MET A 660 5.24 19.94 19.16
CA MET A 660 3.81 19.67 19.32
C MET A 660 2.95 20.40 18.28
N ARG A 661 1.80 19.82 17.90
CA ARG A 661 0.80 20.49 17.05
C ARG A 661 -0.04 21.46 17.88
N MET A 662 -0.58 22.50 17.25
CA MET A 662 -1.42 23.49 17.94
C MET A 662 -2.59 22.84 18.70
N GLY A 663 -3.30 21.89 18.10
CA GLY A 663 -4.38 21.17 18.77
C GLY A 663 -3.91 20.38 19.99
N GLU A 664 -2.74 19.74 19.91
CA GLU A 664 -2.12 19.01 21.03
C GLU A 664 -1.72 19.96 22.16
N ILE A 665 -1.16 21.14 21.84
CA ILE A 665 -0.77 22.16 22.82
C ILE A 665 -1.99 22.70 23.55
N LEU A 666 -3.06 23.03 22.82
CA LEU A 666 -4.29 23.58 23.39
C LEU A 666 -5.13 22.53 24.13
N GLY A 667 -4.97 21.25 23.79
CA GLY A 667 -5.61 20.12 24.46
C GLY A 667 -4.79 19.53 25.62
N LEU A 668 -3.55 19.98 25.83
CA LEU A 668 -2.68 19.44 26.88
C LEU A 668 -3.28 19.71 28.27
N ALA A 669 -3.42 18.65 29.05
CA ALA A 669 -3.97 18.73 30.41
C ALA A 669 -2.87 18.57 31.47
N TRP A 670 -3.01 19.22 32.64
CA TRP A 670 -1.99 19.17 33.70
C TRP A 670 -1.78 17.77 34.26
N ARG A 671 -2.82 16.91 34.27
CA ARG A 671 -2.66 15.49 34.64
C ARG A 671 -1.65 14.73 33.76
N ASN A 672 -1.38 15.23 32.56
CA ASN A 672 -0.46 14.63 31.59
C ASN A 672 0.90 15.36 31.54
N VAL A 673 1.19 16.22 32.53
CA VAL A 673 2.44 16.97 32.64
C VAL A 673 3.18 16.54 33.91
N HIS A 674 4.28 15.81 33.72
CA HIS A 674 5.10 15.26 34.80
C HIS A 674 6.37 16.10 34.96
N ILE A 675 6.33 17.05 35.88
CA ILE A 675 7.36 18.08 36.11
C ILE A 675 7.69 18.24 37.61
N GLU A 676 7.56 17.17 38.38
CA GLU A 676 7.96 17.10 39.78
C GLU A 676 9.46 17.35 39.93
N ASP A 677 9.89 17.88 41.08
CA ASP A 677 11.29 18.25 41.30
C ASP A 677 12.23 17.04 41.19
N GLU A 678 11.80 15.85 41.63
CA GLU A 678 12.57 14.61 41.42
C GLU A 678 12.71 14.24 39.94
N ASN A 679 11.67 14.46 39.14
CA ASN A 679 11.66 14.16 37.71
C ASN A 679 12.56 15.15 36.94
N ILE A 680 12.50 16.43 37.28
CA ILE A 680 13.39 17.45 36.68
C ILE A 680 14.85 17.18 37.06
N ALA A 681 15.12 16.83 38.33
CA ALA A 681 16.46 16.53 38.81
C ALA A 681 17.09 15.32 38.09
N ARG A 682 16.29 14.31 37.76
CA ARG A 682 16.69 13.08 37.07
C ARG A 682 16.58 13.13 35.54
N ASP A 683 16.33 14.31 34.95
CA ASP A 683 16.12 14.46 33.51
C ASP A 683 14.94 13.63 32.96
N ASN A 684 13.98 13.31 33.82
CA ASN A 684 12.82 12.46 33.55
C ASN A 684 11.50 13.26 33.48
N ALA A 685 11.56 14.57 33.25
CA ALA A 685 10.36 15.39 33.05
C ALA A 685 9.77 15.14 31.65
N TYR A 686 8.44 14.95 31.56
CA TYR A 686 7.79 14.67 30.27
C TYR A 686 6.34 15.14 30.23
N VAL A 687 5.81 15.22 29.01
CA VAL A 687 4.38 15.35 28.74
C VAL A 687 3.87 14.14 27.98
N TYR A 688 2.62 13.76 28.24
CA TYR A 688 1.94 12.70 27.52
C TYR A 688 0.81 13.29 26.66
N ILE A 689 0.85 13.04 25.36
CA ILE A 689 -0.18 13.51 24.43
C ILE A 689 -1.18 12.39 24.22
N GLU A 690 -2.45 12.64 24.54
CA GLU A 690 -3.56 11.68 24.35
C GLU A 690 -4.82 12.31 23.74
N GLN A 691 -4.83 13.64 23.60
CA GLN A 691 -5.99 14.43 23.20
C GLN A 691 -5.56 15.72 22.47
N GLU A 692 -6.42 16.22 21.60
CA GLU A 692 -6.27 17.52 20.93
C GLU A 692 -7.53 18.36 21.06
N LEU A 693 -7.35 19.68 21.14
CA LEU A 693 -8.44 20.64 21.13
C LEU A 693 -8.74 21.09 19.70
N THR A 694 -9.98 20.93 19.25
CA THR A 694 -10.41 21.34 17.91
C THR A 694 -11.74 22.07 17.95
N ARG A 695 -12.01 22.86 16.90
CA ARG A 695 -13.32 23.47 16.69
C ARG A 695 -14.09 22.65 15.66
N ALA A 696 -15.28 22.21 16.03
CA ALA A 696 -16.11 21.30 15.25
C ALA A 696 -17.54 21.79 15.05
N SER A 697 -18.17 21.36 13.95
CA SER A 697 -19.57 21.62 13.62
C SER A 697 -20.48 20.76 14.51
N LYS A 698 -21.50 21.36 15.13
CA LYS A 698 -22.46 20.64 15.98
C LYS A 698 -23.19 19.54 15.21
N ARG A 699 -23.54 19.82 13.95
CA ARG A 699 -24.15 18.85 13.04
C ARG A 699 -23.24 17.65 12.79
N ALA A 700 -21.94 17.89 12.58
CA ALA A 700 -21.00 16.80 12.34
C ALA A 700 -20.82 15.91 13.58
N ILE A 701 -20.81 16.51 14.77
CA ILE A 701 -20.76 15.77 16.05
C ILE A 701 -22.00 14.88 16.21
N GLU A 702 -23.18 15.42 15.94
CA GLU A 702 -24.46 14.71 16.03
C GLU A 702 -24.52 13.53 15.04
N MET A 703 -24.15 13.77 13.78
CA MET A 703 -24.15 12.72 12.74
C MET A 703 -23.15 11.59 13.03
N LEU A 704 -22.00 11.90 13.61
CA LEU A 704 -20.96 10.90 13.92
C LEU A 704 -21.13 10.25 15.30
N GLY A 705 -22.20 10.58 16.03
CA GLY A 705 -22.47 10.04 17.37
C GLY A 705 -21.42 10.40 18.42
N GLY A 706 -20.65 11.47 18.22
CA GLY A 706 -19.61 11.91 19.16
C GLY A 706 -18.44 10.94 19.36
N LYS A 707 -18.18 10.05 18.39
CA LYS A 707 -17.07 9.10 18.47
C LYS A 707 -15.73 9.81 18.69
N ASP A 708 -14.92 9.29 19.61
CA ASP A 708 -13.58 9.79 19.96
C ASP A 708 -13.55 11.21 20.57
N ILE A 709 -14.71 11.75 20.97
CA ILE A 709 -14.82 13.05 21.66
C ILE A 709 -14.87 12.82 23.18
N TYR A 710 -13.91 13.37 23.90
CA TYR A 710 -13.85 13.32 25.37
C TYR A 710 -14.72 14.40 26.02
N HIS A 711 -14.78 15.59 25.42
CA HIS A 711 -15.53 16.70 25.98
C HIS A 711 -16.03 17.68 24.92
N ILE A 712 -17.26 18.19 25.08
CA ILE A 712 -17.85 19.24 24.25
C ILE A 712 -18.03 20.49 25.11
N PHE A 713 -17.31 21.56 24.80
CA PHE A 713 -17.38 22.78 25.58
C PHE A 713 -18.62 23.60 25.22
N THR A 714 -19.40 23.97 26.23
CA THR A 714 -20.60 24.81 26.08
C THR A 714 -20.24 26.15 25.44
N PRO A 715 -20.80 26.54 24.29
CA PRO A 715 -20.51 27.83 23.66
C PRO A 715 -20.95 29.01 24.54
N LEU A 716 -20.16 30.08 24.55
CA LEU A 716 -20.50 31.32 25.29
C LEU A 716 -21.69 32.07 24.69
N MET A 717 -21.92 31.91 23.38
CA MET A 717 -23.04 32.55 22.67
C MET A 717 -24.12 31.51 22.37
N PRO A 718 -25.41 31.84 22.53
CA PRO A 718 -26.49 30.98 22.06
C PRO A 718 -26.49 30.88 20.53
N ASN A 719 -27.04 29.80 19.98
CA ASN A 719 -27.23 29.58 18.53
C ASN A 719 -25.96 29.51 17.66
N THR A 720 -24.83 29.04 18.22
CA THR A 720 -23.64 28.76 17.39
C THR A 720 -23.80 27.47 16.59
N SER A 721 -23.31 27.46 15.35
CA SER A 721 -23.23 26.25 14.50
C SER A 721 -22.02 25.36 14.81
N THR A 722 -21.01 25.92 15.49
CA THR A 722 -19.79 25.20 15.89
C THR A 722 -19.57 25.32 17.40
N CYS A 723 -18.80 24.38 17.94
CA CYS A 723 -18.34 24.36 19.32
C CYS A 723 -16.87 23.92 19.38
N VAL A 724 -16.24 24.13 20.54
CA VAL A 724 -14.91 23.60 20.81
C VAL A 724 -15.09 22.22 21.43
N ILE A 725 -14.26 21.27 21.03
CA ILE A 725 -14.26 19.90 21.53
C ILE A 725 -12.84 19.48 21.91
N LEU A 726 -12.78 18.53 22.82
CA LEU A 726 -11.57 17.78 23.16
C LEU A 726 -11.76 16.37 22.60
N GLU A 727 -10.89 15.95 21.68
CA GLU A 727 -11.01 14.68 20.96
C GLU A 727 -9.68 13.92 20.93
N LYS A 728 -9.73 12.63 20.60
CA LYS A 728 -8.52 11.81 20.39
C LYS A 728 -7.72 12.36 19.18
N PRO A 729 -6.37 12.37 19.24
CA PRO A 729 -5.55 12.80 18.12
C PRO A 729 -5.82 11.99 16.85
N LYS A 730 -5.67 12.63 15.69
CA LYS A 730 -6.01 12.06 14.37
C LYS A 730 -5.24 10.80 13.99
N THR A 731 -4.04 10.61 14.52
CA THR A 731 -3.23 9.42 14.25
C THR A 731 -2.81 8.79 15.57
N ASP A 732 -2.77 7.46 15.63
CA ASP A 732 -2.30 6.76 16.82
C ASP A 732 -0.83 7.11 17.14
N SER A 733 -0.01 7.41 16.12
CA SER A 733 1.36 7.93 16.30
C SER A 733 1.44 9.31 16.98
N SER A 734 0.34 10.04 17.06
CA SER A 734 0.29 11.31 17.80
C SER A 734 0.12 11.09 19.30
N VAL A 735 -0.36 9.91 19.71
CA VAL A 735 -0.42 9.50 21.12
C VAL A 735 0.98 9.08 21.54
N ARG A 736 1.66 9.92 22.32
CA ARG A 736 3.09 9.75 22.59
C ARG A 736 3.56 10.48 23.83
N LYS A 737 4.66 9.97 24.38
CA LYS A 737 5.44 10.63 25.44
C LYS A 737 6.48 11.55 24.81
N ILE A 738 6.58 12.78 25.30
CA ILE A 738 7.61 13.75 24.87
C ILE A 738 8.38 14.22 26.09
N TRP A 739 9.70 14.04 26.05
CA TRP A 739 10.59 14.51 27.11
C TRP A 739 10.77 16.03 27.07
N LEU A 740 10.82 16.65 28.25
CA LEU A 740 10.91 18.09 28.43
C LEU A 740 12.34 18.54 28.76
N PRO A 741 12.88 19.57 28.09
CA PRO A 741 14.07 20.26 28.59
C PRO A 741 13.82 20.85 29.98
N LYS A 742 14.82 20.81 30.88
CA LYS A 742 14.71 21.37 32.26
C LYS A 742 14.16 22.78 32.28
N THR A 743 14.66 23.65 31.39
CA THR A 743 14.21 25.03 31.27
C THR A 743 12.71 25.12 31.00
N LEU A 744 12.18 24.27 30.12
CA LEU A 744 10.75 24.25 29.81
C LEU A 744 9.94 23.68 30.97
N ALA A 745 10.45 22.66 31.67
CA ALA A 745 9.80 22.15 32.88
C ALA A 745 9.68 23.24 33.97
N TYR A 746 10.71 24.07 34.16
CA TYR A 746 10.64 25.22 35.06
C TYR A 746 9.63 26.28 34.60
N ILE A 747 9.59 26.59 33.30
CA ILE A 747 8.59 27.51 32.71
C ILE A 747 7.18 27.00 32.98
N LEU A 748 6.93 25.71 32.75
CA LEU A 748 5.62 25.09 33.00
C LEU A 748 5.26 25.10 34.48
N ARG A 749 6.24 24.90 35.39
CA ARG A 749 6.01 24.98 36.84
C ARG A 749 5.56 26.37 37.27
N GLU A 750 6.24 27.42 36.79
CA GLU A 750 5.86 28.80 37.09
C GLU A 750 4.50 29.15 36.49
N TRP A 751 4.24 28.69 35.25
CA TRP A 751 2.94 28.86 34.61
C TRP A 751 1.80 28.19 35.39
N ARG A 752 2.02 26.96 35.90
CA ARG A 752 1.05 26.25 36.75
C ARG A 752 0.74 27.04 38.02
N LYS A 753 1.77 27.64 38.63
CA LYS A 753 1.63 28.47 39.83
C LYS A 753 0.77 29.72 39.53
N SER A 754 1.07 30.47 38.47
CA SER A 754 0.27 31.64 38.07
C SER A 754 -1.18 31.27 37.75
N GLN A 755 -1.42 30.13 37.10
CA GLN A 755 -2.78 29.64 36.82
C GLN A 755 -3.52 29.24 38.10
N ASN A 756 -2.84 28.59 39.06
CA ASN A 756 -3.41 28.23 40.36
C ASN A 756 -3.77 29.47 41.19
N GLU A 757 -2.95 30.53 41.14
CA GLU A 757 -3.25 31.82 41.78
C GLU A 757 -4.52 32.45 41.18
N LEU A 758 -4.67 32.44 39.85
CA LEU A 758 -5.89 32.91 39.17
C LEU A 758 -7.12 32.07 39.54
N LYS A 759 -6.96 30.74 39.59
CA LYS A 759 -8.01 29.80 40.01
C LYS A 759 -8.44 30.07 41.46
N ALA A 760 -7.49 30.28 42.36
CA ALA A 760 -7.78 30.62 43.75
C ALA A 760 -8.47 31.99 43.89
N PHE A 761 -8.08 32.97 43.07
CA PHE A 761 -8.67 34.31 43.06
C PHE A 761 -10.13 34.31 42.54
N LEU A 762 -10.41 33.58 41.47
CA LEU A 762 -11.73 33.52 40.84
C LEU A 762 -12.70 32.55 41.53
N GLY A 763 -12.19 31.57 42.28
CA GLY A 763 -13.01 30.59 43.01
C GLY A 763 -14.00 29.87 42.09
N ASP A 764 -15.29 29.97 42.42
CA ASP A 764 -16.38 29.30 41.70
C ASP A 764 -16.60 29.84 40.28
N GLU A 765 -16.10 31.04 39.95
CA GLU A 765 -16.18 31.59 38.58
C GLU A 765 -15.16 30.94 37.63
N TYR A 766 -14.14 30.25 38.17
CA TYR A 766 -13.14 29.55 37.38
C TYR A 766 -13.67 28.20 36.88
N GLN A 767 -13.80 28.04 35.58
CA GLN A 767 -14.23 26.79 34.96
C GLN A 767 -13.03 25.90 34.69
N ASP A 768 -12.68 25.06 35.67
CA ASP A 768 -11.50 24.19 35.57
C ASP A 768 -11.75 22.97 34.69
N PHE A 769 -11.04 22.91 33.57
CA PHE A 769 -11.01 21.78 32.64
C PHE A 769 -9.64 21.11 32.60
N ASP A 770 -8.78 21.36 33.60
CA ASP A 770 -7.44 20.78 33.71
C ASP A 770 -6.49 21.17 32.56
N LEU A 771 -6.79 22.24 31.79
CA LEU A 771 -6.02 22.63 30.62
C LEU A 771 -4.77 23.45 30.98
N VAL A 772 -3.63 23.11 30.35
CA VAL A 772 -2.38 23.88 30.47
C VAL A 772 -2.54 25.26 29.82
N ILE A 773 -3.12 25.33 28.62
CA ILE A 773 -3.38 26.60 27.94
C ILE A 773 -4.87 26.94 28.04
N ALA A 774 -5.24 27.64 29.12
CA ALA A 774 -6.59 28.11 29.39
C ALA A 774 -6.71 29.64 29.27
N LEU A 775 -7.95 30.11 29.11
CA LEU A 775 -8.30 31.51 29.33
C LEU A 775 -8.25 31.84 30.83
N PRO A 776 -8.20 33.13 31.21
CA PRO A 776 -8.15 33.52 32.63
C PRO A 776 -9.28 32.94 33.50
N ASN A 777 -10.44 32.65 32.90
CA ASN A 777 -11.59 32.01 33.56
C ASN A 777 -11.61 30.47 33.46
N GLY A 778 -10.50 29.84 33.09
CA GLY A 778 -10.34 28.38 32.97
C GLY A 778 -10.88 27.76 31.69
N ARG A 779 -11.66 28.50 30.90
CA ARG A 779 -12.23 28.01 29.63
C ARG A 779 -11.15 27.74 28.58
N PRO A 780 -11.42 26.87 27.58
CA PRO A 780 -10.44 26.52 26.56
C PRO A 780 -9.97 27.73 25.76
N CYS A 781 -8.66 27.85 25.58
CA CYS A 781 -8.06 28.84 24.69
C CYS A 781 -8.09 28.32 23.25
N GLU A 782 -8.60 29.12 22.32
CA GLU A 782 -8.69 28.72 20.92
C GLU A 782 -7.45 29.12 20.11
N GLU A 783 -7.16 28.35 19.06
CA GLU A 783 -6.07 28.64 18.11
C GLU A 783 -6.10 30.08 17.58
N ARG A 784 -7.30 30.63 17.33
CA ARG A 784 -7.44 32.02 16.84
C ARG A 784 -6.84 33.05 17.80
N ILE A 785 -6.88 32.79 19.10
CA ILE A 785 -6.34 33.69 20.12
C ILE A 785 -4.82 33.65 20.06
N ILE A 786 -4.22 32.45 20.07
CA ILE A 786 -2.77 32.28 19.94
C ILE A 786 -2.25 32.87 18.63
N ASN A 787 -2.93 32.60 17.50
CA ASN A 787 -2.54 33.14 16.19
C ASN A 787 -2.64 34.68 16.14
N LYS A 788 -3.61 35.28 16.84
CA LYS A 788 -3.71 36.74 16.94
C LYS A 788 -2.53 37.31 17.72
N GLU A 789 -2.22 36.77 18.90
CA GLU A 789 -1.08 37.23 19.70
C GLU A 789 0.25 36.98 18.97
N PHE A 790 0.38 35.86 18.26
CA PHE A 790 1.55 35.57 17.45
C PHE A 790 1.72 36.57 16.30
N ALA A 791 0.63 37.00 15.66
CA ALA A 791 0.69 38.05 14.64
C ALA A 791 1.17 39.39 15.22
N LEU A 792 0.65 39.78 16.39
CA LEU A 792 1.07 40.99 17.10
C LEU A 792 2.53 40.94 17.54
N LEU A 793 3.00 39.78 18.00
CA LEU A 793 4.41 39.57 18.35
C LEU A 793 5.32 39.79 17.14
N LYS A 794 4.98 39.21 15.99
CA LYS A 794 5.76 39.36 14.76
C LYS A 794 5.87 40.80 14.30
N GLU A 795 4.76 41.55 14.39
CA GLU A 795 4.73 42.97 14.04
C GLU A 795 5.60 43.80 15.00
N LYS A 796 5.45 43.61 16.32
CA LYS A 796 6.19 44.38 17.33
C LYS A 796 7.69 44.10 17.36
N ALA A 797 8.09 42.85 17.14
CA ALA A 797 9.48 42.43 17.19
C ALA A 797 10.17 42.40 15.82
N GLU A 798 9.48 42.89 14.77
CA GLU A 798 9.95 42.93 13.38
C GLU A 798 10.48 41.57 12.90
N LEU A 799 9.68 40.52 13.09
CA LEU A 799 10.05 39.15 12.76
C LEU A 799 9.57 38.74 11.36
N PRO A 800 10.30 37.85 10.65
CA PRO A 800 9.87 37.33 9.36
C PRO A 800 8.49 36.69 9.42
N TYR A 801 7.70 36.83 8.36
CA TYR A 801 6.37 36.25 8.31
C TYR A 801 6.44 34.72 8.23
N VAL A 802 5.99 34.07 9.30
CA VAL A 802 5.70 32.63 9.31
C VAL A 802 4.35 32.36 9.94
N VAL A 803 3.78 31.19 9.67
CA VAL A 803 2.61 30.67 10.41
C VAL A 803 3.07 29.97 11.67
N PHE A 804 2.21 29.87 12.70
CA PHE A 804 2.60 29.23 13.96
C PHE A 804 3.10 27.79 13.77
N HIS A 805 2.50 27.04 12.83
CA HIS A 805 2.93 25.68 12.50
C HIS A 805 4.37 25.61 11.96
N SER A 806 4.93 26.71 11.43
CA SER A 806 6.33 26.76 11.02
C SER A 806 7.30 26.55 12.18
N LEU A 807 6.91 26.87 13.43
CA LEU A 807 7.75 26.62 14.61
C LEU A 807 8.04 25.13 14.82
N ARG A 808 7.09 24.26 14.49
CA ARG A 808 7.28 22.81 14.49
C ARG A 808 8.22 22.36 13.35
N HIS A 809 8.15 23.00 12.18
CA HIS A 809 9.11 22.73 11.11
C HIS A 809 10.53 23.17 11.52
N SER A 810 10.67 24.37 12.09
CA SER A 810 11.93 24.84 12.70
C SER A 810 12.46 23.88 13.76
N SER A 811 11.58 23.37 14.64
CA SER A 811 11.91 22.37 15.66
C SER A 811 12.51 21.11 15.06
N THR A 812 11.83 20.54 14.05
CA THR A 812 12.24 19.30 13.38
C THR A 812 13.62 19.45 12.78
N THR A 813 13.84 20.54 12.03
CA THR A 813 15.14 20.91 11.49
C THR A 813 16.20 21.05 12.58
N TYR A 814 15.89 21.80 13.64
CA TYR A 814 16.84 22.12 14.70
C TYR A 814 17.26 20.86 15.47
N LYS A 815 16.33 19.96 15.76
CA LYS A 815 16.60 18.67 16.40
C LYS A 815 17.51 17.78 15.55
N LEU A 816 17.26 17.73 14.24
CA LEU A 816 18.14 16.99 13.31
C LEU A 816 19.56 17.55 13.27
N LYS A 817 19.70 18.87 13.34
CA LYS A 817 21.01 19.51 13.46
C LYS A 817 21.70 19.15 14.78
N LEU A 818 20.96 19.12 15.89
CA LEU A 818 21.50 18.80 17.23
C LEU A 818 21.88 17.33 17.41
N ASN A 819 21.10 16.40 16.86
CA ASN A 819 21.31 14.96 17.03
C ASN A 819 22.10 14.33 15.87
N HIS A 820 22.74 15.16 15.03
CA HIS A 820 23.54 14.74 13.89
C HIS A 820 22.78 13.86 12.87
N GLY A 821 21.48 14.10 12.69
CA GLY A 821 20.66 13.44 11.68
C GLY A 821 19.94 12.18 12.15
N ASP A 822 19.77 11.96 13.46
CA ASP A 822 18.90 10.88 13.96
C ASP A 822 17.43 11.18 13.65
N LEU A 823 16.97 10.56 12.55
CA LEU A 823 15.63 10.67 12.02
C LEU A 823 14.59 9.99 12.92
N LYS A 824 14.94 8.92 13.64
CA LYS A 824 13.98 8.10 14.39
C LYS A 824 13.61 8.76 15.70
N ALA A 825 14.59 9.28 16.45
CA ALA A 825 14.32 10.08 17.65
C ALA A 825 13.49 11.32 17.31
N THR A 826 13.84 12.02 16.22
CA THR A 826 13.08 13.19 15.75
C THR A 826 11.66 12.83 15.31
N GLN A 827 11.46 11.65 14.68
CA GLN A 827 10.14 11.15 14.31
C GLN A 827 9.28 10.88 15.55
N GLY A 828 9.85 10.25 16.58
CA GLY A 828 9.19 10.00 17.86
C GLY A 828 8.66 11.29 18.50
N ASP A 829 9.50 12.31 18.62
CA ASP A 829 9.09 13.61 19.17
C ASP A 829 8.00 14.31 18.34
N THR A 830 8.13 14.27 17.01
CA THR A 830 7.22 14.98 16.11
C THR A 830 5.89 14.23 15.91
N GLY A 831 5.81 12.92 16.12
CA GLY A 831 4.60 12.13 15.90
C GLY A 831 4.18 12.07 14.42
N HIS A 832 5.15 12.05 13.49
CA HIS A 832 4.89 11.78 12.07
C HIS A 832 4.73 10.27 11.83
N ALA A 833 3.69 9.88 11.09
CA ALA A 833 3.47 8.48 10.73
C ALA A 833 4.55 7.93 9.77
N GLU A 834 5.14 8.80 8.94
CA GLU A 834 6.17 8.43 7.95
C GLU A 834 7.40 9.34 8.08
N ILE A 835 8.60 8.75 7.95
CA ILE A 835 9.90 9.45 8.00
C ILE A 835 10.08 10.41 6.81
N ASP A 836 9.46 10.09 5.67
CA ASP A 836 9.54 10.85 4.43
C ASP A 836 9.07 12.31 4.55
N MET A 837 8.26 12.58 5.58
CA MET A 837 7.76 13.91 5.93
C MET A 837 8.83 14.80 6.60
N ILE A 838 9.91 14.19 7.12
CA ILE A 838 11.02 14.84 7.82
C ILE A 838 12.17 15.13 6.84
N THR A 839 12.54 14.15 6.01
CA THR A 839 13.65 14.24 5.04
C THR A 839 13.42 15.29 3.95
N LYS A 840 12.18 15.49 3.48
CA LYS A 840 11.84 16.52 2.47
C LYS A 840 12.12 17.96 2.94
N GLY A 841 12.04 18.22 4.24
CA GLY A 841 12.37 19.54 4.81
C GLY A 841 13.86 19.74 5.10
N TYR A 842 14.56 18.66 5.46
CA TYR A 842 15.95 18.68 5.93
C TYR A 842 16.98 18.84 4.80
N ALA A 843 16.68 18.37 3.58
CA ALA A 843 17.61 18.37 2.45
C ALA A 843 18.23 19.74 2.11
N HIS A 844 17.55 20.84 2.45
CA HIS A 844 18.00 22.21 2.17
C HIS A 844 18.98 22.79 3.20
N ILE A 845 19.12 22.19 4.38
CA ILE A 845 19.78 22.80 5.54
C ILE A 845 21.19 22.22 5.74
N LEU A 846 21.54 21.22 4.92
CA LEU A 846 22.83 20.55 4.90
C LEU A 846 23.98 21.40 4.33
N ASP A 847 23.78 22.63 3.86
CA ASP A 847 24.87 23.35 3.18
C ASP A 847 25.98 23.80 4.15
N GLU A 848 25.61 24.23 5.37
CA GLU A 848 26.59 24.47 6.45
C GLU A 848 27.27 23.18 6.89
N ASP A 849 26.53 22.08 7.05
CA ASP A 849 27.08 20.79 7.45
C ASP A 849 27.97 20.19 6.34
N ARG A 850 27.64 20.44 5.06
CA ARG A 850 28.48 20.10 3.90
C ARG A 850 29.77 20.90 3.91
N LYS A 851 29.72 22.19 4.30
CA LYS A 851 30.91 23.01 4.49
C LYS A 851 31.78 22.48 5.64
N ILE A 852 31.17 22.08 6.76
CA ILE A 852 31.88 21.45 7.88
C ILE A 852 32.48 20.11 7.46
N ASN A 853 31.77 19.30 6.66
CA ASN A 853 32.30 18.05 6.12
C ASN A 853 33.51 18.30 5.20
N ALA A 854 33.45 19.33 4.34
CA ALA A 854 34.59 19.74 3.52
C ALA A 854 35.79 20.18 4.38
N GLN A 855 35.57 20.95 5.45
CA GLN A 855 36.63 21.38 6.39
C GLN A 855 37.21 20.22 7.22
N LYS A 856 36.35 19.27 7.64
CA LYS A 856 36.79 18.04 8.31
C LYS A 856 37.58 17.14 7.38
N PHE A 857 37.18 17.06 6.11
CA PHE A 857 37.93 16.35 5.09
C PHE A 857 39.28 17.02 4.82
N GLU A 858 39.32 18.36 4.73
CA GLU A 858 40.56 19.14 4.60
C GLU A 858 41.53 18.88 5.77
N SER A 859 41.02 18.93 7.00
CA SER A 859 41.83 18.68 8.20
C SER A 859 42.28 17.22 8.32
N ALA A 860 41.40 16.25 8.04
CA ALA A 860 41.72 14.83 8.17
C ALA A 860 42.62 14.31 7.04
N PHE A 861 42.41 14.78 5.81
CA PHE A 861 43.02 14.22 4.61
C PHE A 861 44.18 15.09 4.06
N TYR A 862 44.01 16.41 4.00
CA TYR A 862 45.00 17.31 3.38
C TYR A 862 45.97 17.96 4.39
N THR A 863 45.60 18.11 5.66
CA THR A 863 46.45 18.84 6.65
C THR A 863 47.54 17.97 7.30
N ASN A 864 47.35 16.64 7.38
CA ASN A 864 48.32 15.72 7.99
C ASN A 864 49.34 15.12 7.01
N ALA A 865 49.19 15.35 5.71
CA ALA A 865 50.08 14.85 4.67
C ALA A 865 50.38 16.01 3.72
N ASN A 866 51.57 16.59 3.81
CA ASN A 866 52.06 17.71 2.99
C ASN A 866 51.51 17.63 1.54
N PRO A 867 50.41 18.33 1.22
CA PRO A 867 49.57 17.93 0.10
C PRO A 867 50.25 18.32 -1.21
N ASP A 868 50.39 17.37 -2.13
CA ASP A 868 50.94 17.63 -3.47
C ASP A 868 49.93 18.44 -4.29
N LEU A 869 50.06 19.77 -4.22
CA LEU A 869 49.22 20.73 -4.93
C LEU A 869 49.56 20.84 -6.42
N ARG A 870 50.46 20.00 -6.98
CA ARG A 870 50.82 19.93 -8.41
C ARG A 870 50.90 21.31 -9.08
N HIS A 871 51.80 22.16 -8.59
CA HIS A 871 52.08 23.51 -9.11
C HIS A 871 50.98 24.57 -8.92
N VAL A 872 49.96 24.31 -8.10
CA VAL A 872 48.98 25.31 -7.68
C VAL A 872 49.50 26.04 -6.42
N THR A 873 49.85 27.31 -6.57
CA THR A 873 50.15 28.19 -5.43
C THR A 873 48.85 28.68 -4.80
N ALA A 874 48.65 28.35 -3.52
CA ALA A 874 47.58 28.96 -2.75
C ALA A 874 47.77 30.49 -2.73
N PRO A 875 46.71 31.29 -2.91
CA PRO A 875 46.80 32.72 -2.67
C PRO A 875 47.26 32.95 -1.23
N PRO A 876 48.06 34.01 -0.97
CA PRO A 876 48.48 34.32 0.39
C PRO A 876 47.22 34.42 1.27
N GLU A 877 47.18 33.63 2.34
CA GLU A 877 46.12 33.74 3.32
C GLU A 877 46.03 35.21 3.75
N PRO A 878 44.83 35.80 3.85
CA PRO A 878 44.69 37.12 4.44
C PRO A 878 45.35 37.05 5.81
N GLN A 879 46.37 37.89 6.02
CA GLN A 879 47.12 37.93 7.28
C GLN A 879 46.11 37.91 8.41
N ALA A 880 46.16 36.84 9.22
CA ALA A 880 45.33 36.75 10.41
C ALA A 880 45.49 38.07 11.15
N VAL A 881 44.39 38.81 11.31
CA VAL A 881 44.35 39.95 12.22
C VAL A 881 44.84 39.39 13.53
N GLN A 882 46.03 39.80 13.98
CA GLN A 882 46.58 39.38 15.26
C GLN A 882 45.55 39.79 16.31
N THR A 883 44.73 38.85 16.74
CA THR A 883 43.85 39.03 17.88
C THR A 883 44.80 39.15 19.05
N VAL A 884 45.05 40.38 19.46
CA VAL A 884 45.88 40.69 20.61
C VAL A 884 45.24 39.98 21.80
N ASP A 885 45.95 39.00 22.35
CA ASP A 885 45.55 38.32 23.57
C ASP A 885 45.60 39.34 24.70
N LEU A 886 44.42 39.88 25.04
CA LEU A 886 44.25 40.88 26.08
C LEU A 886 44.76 40.38 27.43
N ALA A 887 44.69 39.07 27.72
CA ALA A 887 45.18 38.52 28.98
C ALA A 887 46.72 38.55 29.01
N ALA A 888 47.38 38.11 27.94
CA ALA A 888 48.84 38.15 27.83
C ALA A 888 49.38 39.59 27.80
N LEU A 889 48.66 40.53 27.17
CA LEU A 889 49.03 41.95 27.15
C LEU A 889 48.90 42.59 28.53
N ILE A 890 47.83 42.28 29.28
CA ILE A 890 47.64 42.76 30.65
C ILE A 890 48.74 42.21 31.57
N GLU A 891 49.12 40.94 31.41
CA GLU A 891 50.19 40.32 32.18
C GLU A 891 51.56 40.96 31.88
N GLN A 892 51.87 41.23 30.61
CA GLN A 892 53.09 41.94 30.22
C GLN A 892 53.13 43.40 30.72
N LEU A 893 51.99 44.09 30.75
CA LEU A 893 51.90 45.46 31.28
C LEU A 893 52.05 45.50 32.81
N GLN A 894 51.64 44.45 33.52
CA GLN A 894 51.83 44.32 34.97
C GLN A 894 53.29 43.98 35.34
N GLN A 895 53.97 43.20 34.49
CA GLN A 895 55.36 42.81 34.72
C GLN A 895 56.38 43.88 34.29
N ASN A 896 55.98 44.86 33.48
CA ASN A 896 56.89 45.90 32.98
C ASN A 896 56.34 47.33 33.19
N PRO A 897 56.67 48.00 34.32
CA PRO A 897 56.14 49.31 34.69
C PRO A 897 56.50 50.45 33.71
N GLU A 898 57.61 50.35 32.99
CA GLU A 898 58.01 51.34 31.97
C GLU A 898 57.12 51.27 30.72
N LEU A 899 56.67 50.07 30.37
CA LEU A 899 55.78 49.81 29.25
C LEU A 899 54.36 50.30 29.55
N ALA A 900 53.92 50.17 30.80
CA ALA A 900 52.66 50.75 31.28
C ALA A 900 52.68 52.30 31.26
N ASN A 901 53.78 52.91 31.67
CA ASN A 901 53.93 54.38 31.63
C ASN A 901 53.98 54.94 30.21
N THR A 902 54.67 54.28 29.29
CA THR A 902 54.72 54.69 27.88
C THR A 902 53.35 54.58 27.20
N LEU A 903 52.59 53.52 27.48
CA LEU A 903 51.21 53.36 27.02
C LEU A 903 50.28 54.43 27.60
N ALA A 904 50.44 54.77 28.88
CA ALA A 904 49.68 55.84 29.53
C ALA A 904 49.97 57.22 28.91
N THR A 905 51.22 57.52 28.56
CA THR A 905 51.59 58.76 27.84
C THR A 905 51.03 58.82 26.42
N LEU A 906 50.96 57.68 25.71
CA LEU A 906 50.36 57.61 24.37
C LEU A 906 48.84 57.83 24.40
N ILE A 907 48.16 57.25 25.39
CA ILE A 907 46.70 57.42 25.60
C ILE A 907 46.37 58.84 26.10
N ALA A 908 47.26 59.45 26.89
CA ALA A 908 47.13 60.86 27.29
C ALA A 908 47.35 61.81 26.10
N GLY A 909 48.26 61.48 25.17
CA GLY A 909 48.52 62.24 23.95
C GLY A 909 47.39 62.21 22.92
N SER A 910 46.60 61.12 22.86
CA SER A 910 45.49 60.98 21.90
C SER A 910 44.21 61.72 22.31
N LYS A 911 44.12 62.28 23.51
CA LYS A 911 42.99 63.13 23.94
C LYS A 911 43.11 64.59 23.48
N GLY A 912 44.20 64.98 22.81
CA GLY A 912 44.46 66.35 22.36
C GLY A 912 44.00 66.69 20.93
N SER A 913 43.42 65.75 20.20
CA SER A 913 42.99 65.96 18.81
C SER A 913 41.63 65.32 18.57
N ASN A 914 40.58 66.05 18.92
CA ASN A 914 39.24 65.87 18.38
C ASN A 914 38.79 67.22 17.80
#